data_AF-A0A930TIR4-F1
#
_entry.id   AF-A0A930TIR4-F1
#
_cell.length_a   1.000
_cell.length_b   1.000
_cell.length_c   1.000
_cell.angle_alpha   90.00
_cell.angle_beta   90.00
_cell.angle_gamma   90.00
#
_symmetry.space_group_name_H-M   'P 1'
#
loop_
_entity.id
_entity.type
_entity.pdbx_description
1 polymer ?
#
loop_
_entity_poly.entity_id
_entity_poly.type
_entity_poly.pdbx_seq_one_letter_code
_entity_poly.pdbx_strand_id
1 'polypeptide(L)'
;MSVSTSPLPSDDAQHALQQIAQLGQAGQFIAAASLCQQVLQQHPTSAQAWHLMSLIHLQQGQIQLALDHIERAIALDPQVAEFHSHAGVIRCSLGDLETGLVCYQQALALQPDSLPTRYNLGLALQKAGRWEDAMQVYLLLIAQQPTYAAAHYQLGNVCQQQHNLSAAIAHYRQAIQLQPQLAEAWYNLGVALQSLGEWLPAQDAYQQALQLNPQYVEAHNGLGTLYEKQGQVTTALHHYQQALALQPDYLPALANLGTVQLRLDQLPAAESTYRSLLQRDPDSMVALDSLVKLRLRTGNWTDLSTWTDRLRQRVQQALQQQETMRVSPLNTLYLPFSAAEQQAIAASYAQEIQRRMAAVPPLPPAVSASPRPLRLGYVSGDFRCHAVGQLILHLFELHDRQNFVVFAYSLGPEDGSSERQKLRADCDVFRDFQGWSPAAMATQIRQDQIDILIDLTGYTDYACPELFALRPAPVQVNYLGYPGTLGADYIDYIITDAVITPPELAGSLSERCLYLPHTYQLNSYRYTDAPPLLMAEQQAELRATYELPTNAVIFCCFNKSQKIEPIIFAAWMRILSQVPSSVLWLLSDRPETATHLRATAASHGIDPQRLIFAPRLPKAEHLQRQACADLFLDTLYYNAHVTGSDALWSGVPLLTVLGQTFASRVAASLLTAAGLPELIAPSLAAYEQHAVYLATHPAELHALRQRLADQRLHCPLFDTERTVRHLEAGYRLIWEQYLAGDSASSLQVPVQSLGQAAAAPTPSLHGPVRSSSTPVVSELLSCTADEGFINWLSQAAGSLLITTYQAGKVLLVGWNGQQVTLLARQFTKPMGVALAGDRLALTTKHEVLLFANARPLAASYLDDQPGRYDALYLPRSTYFTGDLNFHDIAFGEAGLWLVNTRFSCLATLSPDFSFVPRWHPAFISELAPEDRCHLNGLAMVAGQPKYVTALGETDTVGGWRTTQATGGILIDVDSDEILLRGLSMPHSPRWYRDRLWLLNSGTGALWQVNPATGETQEVCALPGFGRGLSLVGNHALVGLSQMRERQIFGALPLQERFPRLICGVAVVDLSTGAVVGQLEFPSGCQELYDVKFLPGIYRPSLLSPSQPASREAFTAPEFAYWLRPSSRLA
;
A
#
# COMPACT_ATOMS: atom_id res chain seq x y z
N MET A 1 8.45 80.63 -57.62
CA MET A 1 9.68 81.40 -57.36
C MET A 1 10.77 80.41 -57.03
N SER A 2 11.77 80.32 -57.90
CA SER A 2 12.93 79.45 -57.79
C SER A 2 13.87 79.96 -56.69
N VAL A 3 13.97 79.23 -55.58
CA VAL A 3 15.05 79.45 -54.61
C VAL A 3 16.15 78.43 -54.95
N SER A 4 17.26 78.96 -55.43
CA SER A 4 18.53 78.27 -55.61
C SER A 4 19.02 77.73 -54.26
N THR A 5 18.95 76.42 -54.07
CA THR A 5 19.65 75.73 -52.97
C THR A 5 21.03 75.33 -53.47
N SER A 6 22.04 76.13 -53.11
CA SER A 6 23.43 75.69 -53.19
C SER A 6 23.62 74.42 -52.34
N PRO A 7 24.43 73.44 -52.78
CA PRO A 7 24.70 72.24 -51.98
C PRO A 7 25.35 72.61 -50.64
N LEU A 8 24.89 71.99 -49.56
CA LEU A 8 25.56 72.07 -48.26
C LEU A 8 27.00 71.55 -48.41
N PRO A 9 28.02 72.23 -47.85
CA PRO A 9 29.38 71.69 -47.72
C PRO A 9 29.37 70.28 -47.10
N SER A 10 30.34 69.43 -47.45
CA SER A 10 30.41 68.04 -46.94
C SER A 10 30.36 67.93 -45.41
N ASP A 11 30.88 68.92 -44.70
CA ASP A 11 30.86 68.99 -43.23
C ASP A 11 29.44 69.19 -42.66
N ASP A 12 28.56 69.92 -43.37
CA ASP A 12 27.19 70.19 -42.94
C ASP A 12 26.28 68.97 -43.14
N ALA A 13 26.50 68.18 -44.19
CA ALA A 13 25.76 66.94 -44.43
C ALA A 13 26.08 65.87 -43.37
N GLN A 14 27.34 65.78 -42.94
CA GLN A 14 27.77 64.84 -41.91
C GLN A 14 27.24 65.23 -40.52
N HIS A 15 27.20 66.54 -40.23
CA HIS A 15 26.55 67.08 -39.04
C HIS A 15 25.03 66.82 -39.04
N ALA A 16 24.36 66.98 -40.18
CA ALA A 16 22.94 66.66 -40.32
C ALA A 16 22.65 65.17 -40.09
N LEU A 17 23.49 64.26 -40.59
CA LEU A 17 23.34 62.80 -40.35
C LEU A 17 23.49 62.44 -38.86
N GLN A 18 24.44 63.07 -38.15
CA GLN A 18 24.57 62.90 -36.69
C GLN A 18 23.34 63.42 -35.95
N GLN A 19 22.82 64.58 -36.35
CA GLN A 19 21.61 65.14 -35.77
C GLN A 19 20.37 64.26 -36.01
N ILE A 20 20.24 63.66 -37.20
CA ILE A 20 19.17 62.69 -37.51
C ILE A 20 19.26 61.48 -36.58
N ALA A 21 20.47 60.92 -36.39
CA ALA A 21 20.67 59.79 -35.49
C ALA A 21 20.31 60.13 -34.03
N GLN A 22 20.70 61.31 -33.54
CA GLN A 22 20.35 61.79 -32.20
C GLN A 22 18.83 61.99 -32.03
N LEU A 23 18.17 62.62 -33.00
CA LEU A 23 16.71 62.80 -32.99
C LEU A 23 15.98 61.45 -33.02
N GLY A 24 16.48 60.49 -33.78
CA GLY A 24 15.98 59.11 -33.80
C GLY A 24 16.14 58.42 -32.45
N GLN A 25 17.31 58.53 -31.81
CA GLN A 25 17.56 57.99 -30.47
C GLN A 25 16.69 58.65 -29.38
N ALA A 26 16.37 59.94 -29.54
CA ALA A 26 15.49 60.69 -28.63
C ALA A 26 13.98 60.42 -28.86
N GLY A 27 13.62 59.52 -29.78
CA GLY A 27 12.22 59.20 -30.10
C GLY A 27 11.49 60.30 -30.89
N GLN A 28 12.21 61.31 -31.40
CA GLN A 28 11.64 62.43 -32.15
C GLN A 28 11.53 62.07 -33.65
N PHE A 29 10.82 60.98 -33.95
CA PHE A 29 10.82 60.35 -35.27
C PHE A 29 10.30 61.26 -36.40
N ILE A 30 9.34 62.15 -36.11
CA ILE A 30 8.81 63.10 -37.11
C ILE A 30 9.89 64.12 -37.51
N ALA A 31 10.61 64.66 -36.53
CA ALA A 31 11.69 65.62 -36.78
C ALA A 31 12.89 64.93 -37.47
N ALA A 32 13.24 63.72 -37.03
CA ALA A 32 14.28 62.91 -37.65
C ALA A 32 13.97 62.58 -39.11
N ALA A 33 12.75 62.13 -39.41
CA ALA A 33 12.30 61.83 -40.78
C ALA A 33 12.30 63.08 -41.67
N SER A 34 11.80 64.21 -41.16
CA SER A 34 11.77 65.47 -41.92
C SER A 34 13.17 65.96 -42.28
N LEU A 35 14.11 65.91 -41.33
CA LEU A 35 15.51 66.29 -41.57
C LEU A 35 16.20 65.29 -42.52
N CYS A 36 15.93 64.00 -42.36
CA CYS A 36 16.44 62.95 -43.25
C CYS A 36 15.93 63.11 -44.69
N GLN A 37 14.67 63.50 -44.87
CA GLN A 37 14.08 63.77 -46.18
C GLN A 37 14.71 64.99 -46.85
N GLN A 38 15.03 66.05 -46.08
CA GLN A 38 15.76 67.21 -46.59
C GLN A 38 17.17 66.83 -47.07
N VAL A 39 17.88 66.00 -46.30
CA VAL A 39 19.20 65.47 -46.70
C VAL A 39 19.09 64.63 -47.96
N LEU A 40 18.08 63.77 -48.08
CA LEU A 40 17.86 62.93 -49.26
C LEU A 40 17.42 63.71 -50.51
N GLN A 41 16.74 64.86 -50.35
CA GLN A 41 16.43 65.76 -51.47
C GLN A 41 17.69 66.39 -52.05
N GLN A 42 18.67 66.70 -51.21
CA GLN A 42 19.92 67.34 -51.62
C GLN A 42 21.00 66.30 -52.03
N HIS A 43 20.98 65.13 -51.40
CA HIS A 43 21.95 64.05 -51.60
C HIS A 43 21.25 62.68 -51.75
N PRO A 44 20.57 62.43 -52.88
CA PRO A 44 19.78 61.21 -53.09
C PRO A 44 20.62 59.92 -53.19
N THR A 45 21.94 60.03 -53.33
CA THR A 45 22.91 58.92 -53.35
C THR A 45 23.54 58.64 -51.99
N SER A 46 23.14 59.34 -50.93
CA SER A 46 23.66 59.11 -49.57
C SER A 46 23.11 57.80 -49.00
N ALA A 47 23.90 56.72 -49.07
CA ALA A 47 23.53 55.42 -48.52
C ALA A 47 23.20 55.49 -47.01
N GLN A 48 23.98 56.27 -46.25
CA GLN A 48 23.76 56.47 -44.81
C GLN A 48 22.43 57.19 -44.52
N ALA A 49 22.02 58.17 -45.34
CA ALA A 49 20.74 58.83 -45.16
C ALA A 49 19.57 57.86 -45.42
N TRP A 50 19.65 57.02 -46.45
CA TRP A 50 18.66 55.97 -46.70
C TRP A 50 18.59 54.95 -45.57
N HIS A 51 19.73 54.56 -45.00
CA HIS A 51 19.79 53.68 -43.83
C HIS A 51 19.13 54.30 -42.60
N LEU A 52 19.45 55.55 -42.25
CA LEU A 52 18.81 56.25 -41.14
C LEU A 52 17.30 56.40 -41.35
N MET A 53 16.85 56.70 -42.57
CA MET A 53 15.42 56.74 -42.92
C MET A 53 14.75 55.38 -42.71
N SER A 54 15.42 54.29 -43.10
CA SER A 54 14.94 52.92 -42.85
C SER A 54 14.76 52.64 -41.36
N LEU A 55 15.75 52.98 -40.53
CA LEU A 55 15.66 52.78 -39.07
C LEU A 55 14.51 53.57 -38.45
N ILE A 56 14.29 54.81 -38.89
CA ILE A 56 13.17 55.65 -38.41
C ILE A 56 11.83 55.00 -38.75
N HIS A 57 11.65 54.54 -39.99
CA HIS A 57 10.41 53.85 -40.40
C HIS A 57 10.22 52.51 -39.69
N LEU A 58 11.30 51.78 -39.41
CA LEU A 58 11.25 50.56 -38.61
C LEU A 58 10.74 50.84 -37.18
N GLN A 59 11.24 51.90 -36.53
CA GLN A 59 10.78 52.32 -35.20
C GLN A 59 9.32 52.82 -35.20
N GLN A 60 8.84 53.35 -36.32
CA GLN A 60 7.43 53.74 -36.50
C GLN A 60 6.51 52.56 -36.86
N GLY A 61 7.04 51.34 -36.97
CA GLY A 61 6.27 50.15 -37.38
C GLY A 61 5.93 50.09 -38.87
N GLN A 62 6.51 50.97 -39.70
CA GLN A 62 6.32 51.01 -41.14
C GLN A 62 7.32 50.10 -41.85
N ILE A 63 7.22 48.79 -41.58
CA ILE A 63 8.25 47.79 -41.88
C ILE A 63 8.53 47.67 -43.40
N GLN A 64 7.50 47.80 -44.25
CA GLN A 64 7.68 47.74 -45.70
C GLN A 64 8.47 48.95 -46.24
N LEU A 65 8.19 50.16 -45.77
CA LEU A 65 8.96 51.35 -46.14
C LEU A 65 10.41 51.24 -45.62
N ALA A 66 10.60 50.69 -44.43
CA ALA A 66 11.93 50.41 -43.92
C ALA A 66 12.71 49.45 -44.84
N LEU A 67 12.04 48.43 -45.40
CA LEU A 67 12.65 47.50 -46.36
C LEU A 67 13.06 48.21 -47.65
N ASP A 68 12.16 48.99 -48.25
CA ASP A 68 12.46 49.71 -49.51
C ASP A 68 13.68 50.65 -49.34
N HIS A 69 13.78 51.32 -48.19
CA HIS A 69 14.88 52.22 -47.89
C HIS A 69 16.20 51.51 -47.54
N ILE A 70 16.17 50.37 -46.83
CA ILE A 70 17.41 49.62 -46.56
C ILE A 70 17.96 48.96 -47.82
N GLU A 71 17.09 48.47 -48.71
CA GLU A 71 17.50 47.93 -50.01
C GLU A 71 18.13 49.01 -50.88
N ARG A 72 17.59 50.24 -50.81
CA ARG A 72 18.19 51.38 -51.50
C ARG A 72 19.57 51.73 -50.95
N ALA A 73 19.75 51.67 -49.62
CA ALA A 73 21.07 51.87 -49.00
C ALA A 73 22.08 50.79 -49.44
N ILE A 74 21.69 49.51 -49.42
CA ILE A 74 22.52 48.38 -49.87
C ILE A 74 22.87 48.50 -51.36
N ALA A 75 21.94 48.91 -52.21
CA ALA A 75 22.18 49.10 -53.63
C ALA A 75 23.18 50.23 -53.93
N LEU A 76 23.26 51.24 -53.05
CA LEU A 76 24.20 52.35 -53.17
C LEU A 76 25.59 52.01 -52.59
N ASP A 77 25.64 51.25 -51.49
CA ASP A 77 26.88 50.76 -50.91
C ASP A 77 26.71 49.37 -50.27
N PRO A 78 27.07 48.28 -50.99
CA PRO A 78 26.87 46.92 -50.52
C PRO A 78 27.94 46.43 -49.55
N GLN A 79 29.00 47.20 -49.28
CA GLN A 79 30.14 46.78 -48.44
C GLN A 79 29.95 47.15 -46.96
N VAL A 80 28.85 47.83 -46.61
CA VAL A 80 28.55 48.21 -45.23
C VAL A 80 27.79 47.09 -44.53
N ALA A 81 28.45 46.41 -43.58
CA ALA A 81 27.88 45.29 -42.82
C ALA A 81 26.59 45.66 -42.06
N GLU A 82 26.51 46.88 -41.51
CA GLU A 82 25.32 47.35 -40.78
C GLU A 82 24.06 47.39 -41.65
N PHE A 83 24.16 47.68 -42.94
CA PHE A 83 22.99 47.73 -43.81
C PHE A 83 22.38 46.34 -43.99
N HIS A 84 23.22 45.34 -44.25
CA HIS A 84 22.82 43.94 -44.34
C HIS A 84 22.28 43.41 -43.00
N SER A 85 22.91 43.78 -41.87
CA SER A 85 22.43 43.42 -40.53
C SER A 85 21.01 43.94 -40.27
N HIS A 86 20.74 45.21 -40.57
CA HIS A 86 19.40 45.79 -40.40
C HIS A 86 18.39 45.27 -41.43
N ALA A 87 18.81 44.98 -42.66
CA ALA A 87 17.94 44.30 -43.64
C ALA A 87 17.52 42.91 -43.15
N GLY A 88 18.43 42.19 -42.47
CA GLY A 88 18.11 40.93 -41.80
C GLY A 88 17.00 41.09 -40.75
N VAL A 89 17.09 42.11 -39.89
CA VAL A 89 16.07 42.42 -38.87
C VAL A 89 14.71 42.73 -39.52
N ILE A 90 14.71 43.57 -40.55
CA ILE A 90 13.49 44.01 -41.24
C ILE A 90 12.81 42.82 -41.94
N ARG A 91 13.57 42.01 -42.69
CA ARG A 91 13.02 40.83 -43.38
C ARG A 91 12.47 39.78 -42.42
N CYS A 92 13.18 39.50 -41.32
CA CYS A 92 12.68 38.61 -40.28
C CYS A 92 11.39 39.13 -39.60
N SER A 93 11.22 40.45 -39.53
CA SER A 93 10.01 41.10 -38.99
C SER A 93 8.82 40.99 -39.95
N LEU A 94 9.07 40.92 -41.26
CA LEU A 94 8.05 40.65 -42.30
C LEU A 94 7.71 39.16 -42.46
N GLY A 95 8.43 38.27 -41.78
CA GLY A 95 8.26 36.82 -41.90
C GLY A 95 9.08 36.15 -43.01
N ASP A 96 9.88 36.92 -43.76
CA ASP A 96 10.83 36.41 -44.75
C ASP A 96 12.13 35.98 -44.06
N LEU A 97 12.05 34.86 -43.34
CA LEU A 97 13.12 34.36 -42.48
C LEU A 97 14.36 33.94 -43.28
N GLU A 98 14.19 33.22 -44.38
CA GLU A 98 15.31 32.69 -45.18
C GLU A 98 16.17 33.81 -45.78
N THR A 99 15.54 34.83 -46.38
CA THR A 99 16.29 35.96 -46.93
C THR A 99 16.90 36.80 -45.81
N GLY A 100 16.23 36.91 -44.66
CA GLY A 100 16.78 37.54 -43.46
C GLY A 100 18.07 36.86 -42.96
N LEU A 101 18.11 35.51 -42.95
CA LEU A 101 19.30 34.73 -42.60
C LEU A 101 20.46 35.00 -43.55
N VAL A 102 20.19 35.08 -44.86
CA VAL A 102 21.20 35.44 -45.88
C VAL A 102 21.78 36.83 -45.63
N CYS A 103 20.94 37.82 -45.30
CA CYS A 103 21.40 39.17 -44.96
C CYS A 103 22.33 39.17 -43.74
N TYR A 104 22.03 38.40 -42.69
CA TYR A 104 22.93 38.29 -41.53
C TYR A 104 24.25 37.59 -41.87
N GLN A 105 24.22 36.54 -42.70
CA GLN A 105 25.44 35.86 -43.15
C GLN A 105 26.32 36.80 -43.97
N GLN A 106 25.72 37.60 -44.86
CA GLN A 106 26.44 38.62 -45.63
C GLN A 106 27.04 39.70 -44.72
N ALA A 107 26.30 40.16 -43.71
CA ALA A 107 26.81 41.11 -42.72
C ALA A 107 28.01 40.54 -41.94
N LEU A 108 27.96 39.27 -41.53
CA LEU A 108 29.07 38.60 -40.84
C LEU A 108 30.24 38.25 -41.76
N ALA A 109 30.03 38.08 -43.07
CA ALA A 109 31.11 37.93 -44.04
C ALA A 109 31.90 39.25 -44.20
N LEU A 110 31.22 40.39 -44.13
CA LEU A 110 31.84 41.73 -44.18
C LEU A 110 32.47 42.14 -42.84
N GLN A 111 31.83 41.80 -41.71
CA GLN A 111 32.32 42.10 -40.37
C GLN A 111 32.14 40.88 -39.43
N PRO A 112 33.12 39.95 -39.42
CA PRO A 112 33.04 38.72 -38.64
C PRO A 112 32.89 38.93 -37.13
N ASP A 113 33.43 40.01 -36.58
CA ASP A 113 33.44 40.23 -35.12
C ASP A 113 32.18 40.96 -34.60
N SER A 114 31.16 41.18 -35.45
CA SER A 114 29.92 41.84 -35.03
C SER A 114 29.08 40.95 -34.11
N LEU A 115 29.23 41.15 -32.79
CA LEU A 115 28.44 40.45 -31.78
C LEU A 115 26.92 40.69 -31.90
N PRO A 116 26.42 41.93 -32.11
CA PRO A 116 24.98 42.17 -32.27
C PRO A 116 24.38 41.44 -33.48
N THR A 117 25.10 41.43 -34.61
CA THR A 117 24.67 40.71 -35.82
C THR A 117 24.63 39.20 -35.58
N ARG A 118 25.65 38.64 -34.91
CA ARG A 118 25.68 37.21 -34.56
C ARG A 118 24.54 36.84 -33.60
N TYR A 119 24.27 37.67 -32.59
CA TYR A 119 23.13 37.46 -31.68
C TYR A 119 21.78 37.46 -32.43
N ASN A 120 21.57 38.44 -33.33
CA ASN A 120 20.35 38.53 -34.14
C ASN A 120 20.20 37.37 -35.14
N LEU A 121 21.30 36.87 -35.71
CA LEU A 121 21.31 35.65 -36.51
C LEU A 121 20.80 34.45 -35.70
N GLY A 122 21.27 34.30 -34.46
CA GLY A 122 20.79 33.25 -33.55
C GLY A 122 19.28 33.33 -33.32
N LEU A 123 18.75 34.53 -33.05
CA LEU A 123 17.31 34.75 -32.85
C LEU A 123 16.50 34.39 -34.10
N ALA A 124 17.00 34.76 -35.28
CA ALA A 124 16.36 34.43 -36.56
C ALA A 124 16.36 32.92 -36.83
N LEU A 125 17.45 32.22 -36.53
CA LEU A 125 17.55 30.76 -36.63
C LEU A 125 16.56 30.05 -35.69
N GLN A 126 16.40 30.53 -34.45
CA GLN A 126 15.37 30.03 -33.54
C GLN A 126 13.96 30.21 -34.13
N LYS A 127 13.66 31.41 -34.65
CA LYS A 127 12.35 31.70 -35.26
C LYS A 127 12.08 30.83 -36.50
N ALA A 128 13.13 30.41 -37.21
CA ALA A 128 13.07 29.48 -38.34
C ALA A 128 13.04 27.99 -37.92
N GLY A 129 13.10 27.68 -36.62
CA GLY A 129 13.14 26.29 -36.11
C GLY A 129 14.49 25.58 -36.31
N ARG A 130 15.56 26.31 -36.69
CA ARG A 130 16.91 25.77 -36.90
C ARG A 130 17.71 25.78 -35.59
N TRP A 131 17.27 24.95 -34.65
CA TRP A 131 17.77 24.96 -33.25
C TRP A 131 19.26 24.64 -33.11
N GLU A 132 19.79 23.69 -33.89
CA GLU A 132 21.21 23.30 -33.83
C GLU A 132 22.12 24.43 -34.34
N ASP A 133 21.73 25.10 -35.43
CA ASP A 133 22.47 26.23 -35.97
C ASP A 133 22.46 27.41 -35.00
N ALA A 134 21.29 27.70 -34.39
CA ALA A 134 21.17 28.74 -33.37
C ALA A 134 22.09 28.47 -32.17
N MET A 135 22.16 27.21 -31.71
CA MET A 135 23.05 26.78 -30.64
C MET A 135 24.51 27.06 -30.97
N GLN A 136 24.98 26.67 -32.17
CA GLN A 136 26.36 26.93 -32.60
C GLN A 136 26.68 28.43 -32.63
N VAL A 137 25.75 29.24 -33.12
CA VAL A 137 25.89 30.70 -33.18
C VAL A 137 26.04 31.31 -31.77
N TYR A 138 25.24 30.86 -30.80
CA TYR A 138 25.36 31.34 -29.42
C TYR A 138 26.64 30.85 -28.72
N LEU A 139 27.05 29.61 -28.94
CA LEU A 139 28.32 29.09 -28.40
C LEU A 139 29.52 29.89 -28.92
N LEU A 140 29.54 30.23 -30.21
CA LEU A 140 30.56 31.10 -30.79
C LEU A 140 30.53 32.51 -30.19
N LEU A 141 29.35 33.08 -29.96
CA LEU A 141 29.21 34.39 -29.32
C LEU A 141 29.75 34.38 -27.87
N ILE A 142 29.44 33.33 -27.10
CA ILE A 142 29.94 33.15 -25.73
C ILE A 142 31.46 32.91 -25.72
N ALA A 143 32.00 32.17 -26.69
CA ALA A 143 33.45 31.98 -26.81
C ALA A 143 34.19 33.30 -27.08
N GLN A 144 33.59 34.23 -27.82
CA GLN A 144 34.14 35.56 -28.08
C GLN A 144 33.92 36.53 -26.90
N GLN A 145 32.73 36.53 -26.30
CA GLN A 145 32.40 37.34 -25.13
C GLN A 145 31.66 36.51 -24.07
N PRO A 146 32.39 35.91 -23.11
CA PRO A 146 31.81 35.08 -22.05
C PRO A 146 30.82 35.81 -21.12
N THR A 147 30.82 37.14 -21.14
CA THR A 147 29.94 37.99 -20.31
C THR A 147 28.66 38.42 -21.04
N TYR A 148 28.37 37.88 -22.24
CA TYR A 148 27.19 38.25 -23.02
C TYR A 148 25.92 37.56 -22.46
N ALA A 149 25.30 38.16 -21.45
CA ALA A 149 24.18 37.58 -20.68
C ALA A 149 23.02 37.09 -21.57
N ALA A 150 22.62 37.89 -22.57
CA ALA A 150 21.52 37.56 -23.47
C ALA A 150 21.76 36.28 -24.29
N ALA A 151 23.02 35.94 -24.60
CA ALA A 151 23.35 34.72 -25.33
C ALA A 151 23.32 33.49 -24.44
N HIS A 152 23.74 33.61 -23.18
CA HIS A 152 23.49 32.56 -22.19
C HIS A 152 21.99 32.32 -22.00
N TYR A 153 21.18 33.38 -21.90
CA TYR A 153 19.72 33.24 -21.81
C TYR A 153 19.12 32.53 -23.03
N GLN A 154 19.46 32.96 -24.25
CA GLN A 154 18.93 32.31 -25.46
C GLN A 154 19.44 30.88 -25.65
N LEU A 155 20.70 30.59 -25.30
CA LEU A 155 21.22 29.23 -25.31
C LEU A 155 20.47 28.34 -24.31
N GLY A 156 20.12 28.89 -23.14
CA GLY A 156 19.21 28.23 -22.19
C GLY A 156 17.85 27.89 -22.82
N ASN A 157 17.24 28.84 -23.55
CA ASN A 157 15.98 28.62 -24.26
C ASN A 157 16.10 27.52 -25.33
N VAL A 158 17.20 27.51 -26.11
CA VAL A 158 17.47 26.45 -27.10
C VAL A 158 17.62 25.09 -26.43
N CYS A 159 18.41 24.99 -25.35
CA CYS A 159 18.57 23.74 -24.60
C CYS A 159 17.22 23.27 -24.03
N GLN A 160 16.38 24.17 -23.55
CA GLN A 160 15.05 23.82 -23.03
C GLN A 160 14.12 23.30 -24.14
N GLN A 161 14.13 23.90 -25.33
CA GLN A 161 13.38 23.39 -26.49
C GLN A 161 13.87 22.03 -26.96
N GLN A 162 15.17 21.75 -26.82
CA GLN A 162 15.76 20.44 -27.07
C GLN A 162 15.59 19.46 -25.90
N HIS A 163 14.81 19.82 -24.87
CA HIS A 163 14.59 19.05 -23.65
C HIS A 163 15.87 18.74 -22.84
N ASN A 164 16.99 19.42 -23.10
CA ASN A 164 18.20 19.36 -22.29
C ASN A 164 18.11 20.33 -21.10
N LEU A 165 17.29 19.96 -20.12
CA LEU A 165 16.96 20.80 -18.97
C LEU A 165 18.18 21.14 -18.09
N SER A 166 19.13 20.22 -17.93
CA SER A 166 20.34 20.45 -17.13
C SER A 166 21.23 21.52 -17.75
N ALA A 167 21.45 21.47 -19.07
CA ALA A 167 22.18 22.51 -19.78
C ALA A 167 21.42 23.85 -19.74
N ALA A 168 20.09 23.82 -19.91
CA ALA A 168 19.25 25.02 -19.82
C ALA A 168 19.42 25.74 -18.47
N ILE A 169 19.35 24.99 -17.36
CA ILE A 169 19.54 25.53 -16.00
C ILE A 169 20.92 26.17 -15.84
N ALA A 170 21.99 25.50 -16.31
CA ALA A 170 23.35 26.05 -16.22
C ALA A 170 23.47 27.38 -16.97
N HIS A 171 22.92 27.46 -18.18
CA HIS A 171 22.92 28.68 -18.98
C HIS A 171 22.04 29.79 -18.40
N TYR A 172 20.86 29.48 -17.86
CA TYR A 172 20.03 30.48 -17.17
C TYR A 172 20.70 31.04 -15.93
N ARG A 173 21.33 30.19 -15.09
CA ARG A 173 22.10 30.65 -13.92
C ARG A 173 23.23 31.59 -14.32
N GLN A 174 23.93 31.30 -15.41
CA GLN A 174 24.98 32.17 -15.91
C GLN A 174 24.43 33.51 -16.43
N ALA A 175 23.31 33.50 -17.14
CA ALA A 175 22.63 34.73 -17.59
C ALA A 175 22.22 35.60 -16.40
N ILE A 176 21.65 34.99 -15.36
CA ILE A 176 21.26 35.66 -14.11
C ILE A 176 22.47 36.23 -13.36
N GLN A 177 23.58 35.49 -13.28
CA GLN A 177 24.80 35.96 -12.63
C GLN A 177 25.35 37.22 -13.33
N LEU A 178 25.27 37.26 -14.66
CA LEU A 178 25.72 38.41 -15.46
C LEU A 178 24.72 39.58 -15.44
N GLN A 179 23.42 39.29 -15.40
CA GLN A 179 22.35 40.28 -15.39
C GLN A 179 21.22 39.88 -14.41
N PRO A 180 21.34 40.22 -13.11
CA PRO A 180 20.40 39.77 -12.08
C PRO A 180 18.95 40.25 -12.25
N GLN A 181 18.74 41.35 -12.98
CA GLN A 181 17.41 41.97 -13.19
C GLN A 181 16.62 41.36 -14.36
N LEU A 182 17.09 40.27 -14.98
CA LEU A 182 16.41 39.63 -16.10
C LEU A 182 15.30 38.69 -15.60
N ALA A 183 14.09 39.22 -15.43
CA ALA A 183 12.94 38.48 -14.88
C ALA A 183 12.58 37.22 -15.68
N GLU A 184 12.71 37.27 -17.01
CA GLU A 184 12.44 36.16 -17.92
C GLU A 184 13.40 34.98 -17.71
N ALA A 185 14.67 35.27 -17.39
CA ALA A 185 15.65 34.22 -17.10
C ALA A 185 15.35 33.52 -15.77
N TRP A 186 14.91 34.27 -14.75
CA TRP A 186 14.42 33.70 -13.49
C TRP A 186 13.17 32.84 -13.69
N TYR A 187 12.21 33.30 -14.48
CA TYR A 187 11.02 32.53 -14.81
C TYR A 187 11.38 31.22 -15.56
N ASN A 188 12.19 31.29 -16.62
CA ASN A 188 12.57 30.10 -17.38
C ASN A 188 13.45 29.13 -16.57
N LEU A 189 14.30 29.64 -15.66
CA LEU A 189 14.99 28.82 -14.68
C LEU A 189 13.99 28.06 -13.79
N GLY A 190 12.94 28.74 -13.30
CA GLY A 190 11.86 28.12 -12.54
C GLY A 190 11.15 27.02 -13.32
N VAL A 191 10.83 27.25 -14.59
CA VAL A 191 10.20 26.25 -15.48
C VAL A 191 11.09 25.02 -15.66
N ALA A 192 12.39 25.22 -15.91
CA ALA A 192 13.32 24.12 -16.10
C ALA A 192 13.53 23.31 -14.81
N LEU A 193 13.65 23.98 -13.65
CA LEU A 193 13.75 23.34 -12.34
C LEU A 193 12.47 22.57 -11.98
N GLN A 194 11.31 23.17 -12.20
CA GLN A 194 10.01 22.50 -12.01
C GLN A 194 9.89 21.24 -12.89
N SER A 195 10.37 21.31 -14.13
CA SER A 195 10.33 20.17 -15.07
C SER A 195 11.24 19.01 -14.63
N LEU A 196 12.33 19.30 -13.91
CA LEU A 196 13.18 18.30 -13.24
C LEU A 196 12.66 17.85 -11.87
N GLY A 197 11.58 18.45 -11.36
CA GLY A 197 11.05 18.17 -10.02
C GLY A 197 11.84 18.81 -8.88
N GLU A 198 12.68 19.81 -9.16
CA GLU A 198 13.43 20.60 -8.16
C GLU A 198 12.52 21.71 -7.59
N TRP A 199 11.56 21.32 -6.74
CA TRP A 199 10.43 22.17 -6.33
C TRP A 199 10.82 23.44 -5.58
N LEU A 200 11.74 23.34 -4.60
CA LEU A 200 12.16 24.49 -3.78
C LEU A 200 12.98 25.50 -4.61
N PRO A 201 14.03 25.09 -5.35
CA PRO A 201 14.72 26.00 -6.25
C PRO A 201 13.82 26.63 -7.32
N ALA A 202 12.82 25.90 -7.83
CA ALA A 202 11.86 26.44 -8.79
C ALA A 202 10.99 27.55 -8.17
N GLN A 203 10.55 27.36 -6.92
CA GLN A 203 9.77 28.34 -6.19
C GLN A 203 10.56 29.64 -5.99
N ASP A 204 11.80 29.53 -5.55
CA ASP A 204 12.68 30.70 -5.37
C ASP A 204 12.85 31.47 -6.69
N ALA A 205 13.08 30.76 -7.79
CA ALA A 205 13.23 31.35 -9.10
C ALA A 205 11.97 32.11 -9.56
N TYR A 206 10.77 31.54 -9.38
CA TYR A 206 9.54 32.26 -9.70
C TYR A 206 9.27 33.45 -8.77
N GLN A 207 9.62 33.35 -7.48
CA GLN A 207 9.50 34.49 -6.56
C GLN A 207 10.43 35.63 -6.97
N GLN A 208 11.65 35.34 -7.41
CA GLN A 208 12.56 36.35 -7.95
C GLN A 208 12.01 36.99 -9.23
N ALA A 209 11.45 36.19 -10.15
CA ALA A 209 10.79 36.72 -11.35
C ALA A 209 9.66 37.71 -11.01
N LEU A 210 8.82 37.39 -10.01
CA LEU A 210 7.73 38.28 -9.56
C LEU A 210 8.21 39.50 -8.75
N GLN A 211 9.34 39.40 -8.03
CA GLN A 211 9.95 40.57 -7.38
C GLN A 211 10.42 41.59 -8.42
N LEU A 212 10.94 41.13 -9.55
CA LEU A 212 11.39 41.98 -10.65
C LEU A 212 10.22 42.46 -11.52
N ASN A 213 9.23 41.61 -11.77
CA ASN A 213 8.02 41.93 -12.52
C ASN A 213 6.76 41.35 -11.84
N PRO A 214 6.05 42.12 -11.00
CA PRO A 214 4.84 41.67 -10.33
C PRO A 214 3.67 41.33 -11.26
N GLN A 215 3.73 41.68 -12.54
CA GLN A 215 2.66 41.42 -13.53
C GLN A 215 2.93 40.18 -14.39
N TYR A 216 3.92 39.36 -14.03
CA TYR A 216 4.29 38.17 -14.78
C TYR A 216 3.27 37.03 -14.57
N VAL A 217 2.27 36.96 -15.45
CA VAL A 217 1.11 36.04 -15.39
C VAL A 217 1.56 34.58 -15.26
N GLU A 218 2.53 34.16 -16.07
CA GLU A 218 3.01 32.78 -16.12
C GLU A 218 3.77 32.39 -14.86
N ALA A 219 4.48 33.33 -14.21
CA ALA A 219 5.18 33.09 -12.95
C ALA A 219 4.18 32.91 -11.79
N HIS A 220 3.05 33.65 -11.78
CA HIS A 220 1.96 33.38 -10.86
C HIS A 220 1.36 31.98 -11.08
N ASN A 221 1.10 31.59 -12.32
CA ASN A 221 0.61 30.23 -12.61
C ASN A 221 1.62 29.13 -12.23
N GLY A 222 2.92 29.37 -12.46
CA GLY A 222 4.00 28.47 -12.04
C GLY A 222 4.05 28.29 -10.52
N LEU A 223 4.03 29.39 -9.75
CA LEU A 223 3.93 29.32 -8.29
C LEU A 223 2.66 28.61 -7.82
N GLY A 224 1.52 28.89 -8.45
CA GLY A 224 0.28 28.18 -8.15
C GLY A 224 0.45 26.66 -8.29
N THR A 225 1.10 26.22 -9.35
CA THR A 225 1.38 24.80 -9.61
C THR A 225 2.31 24.20 -8.55
N LEU A 226 3.35 24.92 -8.14
CA LEU A 226 4.28 24.47 -7.10
C LEU A 226 3.62 24.38 -5.72
N TYR A 227 2.90 25.41 -5.29
CA TYR A 227 2.18 25.38 -4.02
C TYR A 227 1.12 24.28 -3.99
N GLU A 228 0.46 24.02 -5.13
CA GLU A 228 -0.48 22.92 -5.25
C GLU A 228 0.19 21.56 -5.02
N LYS A 229 1.39 21.34 -5.60
CA LYS A 229 2.19 20.12 -5.41
C LYS A 229 2.71 19.97 -3.98
N GLN A 230 3.00 21.08 -3.30
CA GLN A 230 3.37 21.09 -1.88
C GLN A 230 2.17 20.94 -0.93
N GLY A 231 0.93 20.85 -1.44
CA GLY A 231 -0.27 20.76 -0.62
C GLY A 231 -0.76 22.10 -0.04
N GLN A 232 -0.12 23.22 -0.38
CA GLN A 232 -0.54 24.58 0.00
C GLN A 232 -1.65 25.09 -0.93
N VAL A 233 -2.79 24.39 -0.93
CA VAL A 233 -3.86 24.56 -1.92
C VAL A 233 -4.49 25.96 -1.88
N THR A 234 -4.61 26.58 -0.70
CA THR A 234 -5.14 27.95 -0.58
C THR A 234 -4.19 29.00 -1.18
N THR A 235 -2.88 28.82 -1.01
CA THR A 235 -1.86 29.69 -1.62
C THR A 235 -1.85 29.52 -3.14
N ALA A 236 -2.01 28.28 -3.62
CA ALA A 236 -2.15 27.99 -5.04
C ALA A 236 -3.37 28.70 -5.65
N LEU A 237 -4.53 28.60 -4.97
CA LEU A 237 -5.76 29.30 -5.36
C LEU A 237 -5.52 30.80 -5.54
N HIS A 238 -4.87 31.44 -4.57
CA HIS A 238 -4.55 32.87 -4.63
C HIS A 238 -3.72 33.22 -5.87
N HIS A 239 -2.66 32.47 -6.16
CA HIS A 239 -1.80 32.74 -7.31
C HIS A 239 -2.49 32.52 -8.65
N TYR A 240 -3.34 31.50 -8.79
CA TYR A 240 -4.16 31.35 -10.01
C TYR A 240 -5.15 32.49 -10.17
N GLN A 241 -5.75 32.98 -9.09
CA GLN A 241 -6.61 34.17 -9.13
C GLN A 241 -5.84 35.44 -9.52
N GLN A 242 -4.59 35.62 -9.06
CA GLN A 242 -3.74 36.74 -9.49
C GLN A 242 -3.41 36.66 -11.00
N ALA A 243 -3.05 35.47 -11.50
CA ALA A 243 -2.81 35.26 -12.93
C ALA A 243 -4.05 35.65 -13.77
N LEU A 244 -5.25 35.27 -13.33
CA LEU A 244 -6.50 35.58 -14.02
C LEU A 244 -6.98 37.03 -13.82
N ALA A 245 -6.59 37.69 -12.73
CA ALA A 245 -6.83 39.12 -12.54
C ALA A 245 -5.99 39.96 -13.52
N LEU A 246 -4.76 39.53 -13.79
CA LEU A 246 -3.87 40.15 -14.78
C LEU A 246 -4.28 39.81 -16.22
N GLN A 247 -4.63 38.54 -16.49
CA GLN A 247 -5.06 38.06 -17.80
C GLN A 247 -6.24 37.08 -17.68
N PRO A 248 -7.49 37.55 -17.81
CA PRO A 248 -8.69 36.73 -17.62
C PRO A 248 -8.84 35.52 -18.57
N ASP A 249 -8.21 35.57 -19.75
CA ASP A 249 -8.29 34.53 -20.77
C ASP A 249 -7.08 33.57 -20.75
N TYR A 250 -6.26 33.60 -19.69
CA TYR A 250 -5.11 32.71 -19.56
C TYR A 250 -5.55 31.27 -19.24
N LEU A 251 -5.74 30.47 -20.29
CA LEU A 251 -6.30 29.12 -20.23
C LEU A 251 -5.61 28.16 -19.23
N PRO A 252 -4.26 28.14 -19.11
CA PRO A 252 -3.60 27.29 -18.13
C PRO A 252 -4.03 27.60 -16.68
N ALA A 253 -4.14 28.87 -16.30
CA ALA A 253 -4.61 29.24 -14.97
C ALA A 253 -6.10 28.94 -14.77
N LEU A 254 -6.95 29.03 -15.81
CA LEU A 254 -8.36 28.58 -15.70
C LEU A 254 -8.45 27.08 -15.40
N ALA A 255 -7.70 26.26 -16.15
CA ALA A 255 -7.67 24.81 -15.94
C ALA A 255 -7.16 24.44 -14.54
N ASN A 256 -6.07 25.07 -14.11
CA ASN A 256 -5.48 24.84 -12.80
C ASN A 256 -6.35 25.36 -11.64
N LEU A 257 -6.99 26.53 -11.82
CA LEU A 257 -7.95 27.09 -10.86
C LEU A 257 -9.12 26.12 -10.62
N GLY A 258 -9.72 25.60 -11.70
CA GLY A 258 -10.79 24.61 -11.60
C GLY A 258 -10.35 23.35 -10.87
N THR A 259 -9.10 22.91 -11.08
CA THR A 259 -8.54 21.72 -10.43
C THR A 259 -8.39 21.94 -8.92
N VAL A 260 -7.84 23.09 -8.53
CA VAL A 260 -7.71 23.47 -7.11
C VAL A 260 -9.07 23.67 -6.46
N GLN A 261 -10.04 24.28 -7.13
CA GLN A 261 -11.41 24.40 -6.62
C GLN A 261 -12.06 23.04 -6.38
N LEU A 262 -11.86 22.05 -7.27
CA LEU A 262 -12.31 20.67 -7.03
C LEU A 262 -11.66 20.02 -5.80
N ARG A 263 -10.37 20.28 -5.57
CA ARG A 263 -9.63 19.77 -4.39
C ARG A 263 -10.10 20.42 -3.09
N LEU A 264 -10.46 21.71 -3.13
CA LEU A 264 -11.06 22.45 -2.01
C LEU A 264 -12.55 22.18 -1.81
N ASP A 265 -13.14 21.27 -2.58
CA ASP A 265 -14.58 20.95 -2.59
C ASP A 265 -15.49 22.15 -2.94
N GLN A 266 -14.96 23.15 -3.64
CA GLN A 266 -15.71 24.31 -4.14
C GLN A 266 -16.39 23.99 -5.47
N LEU A 267 -17.28 22.98 -5.47
CA LEU A 267 -17.81 22.38 -6.69
C LEU A 267 -18.54 23.37 -7.62
N PRO A 268 -19.41 24.29 -7.13
CA PRO A 268 -20.08 25.26 -8.02
C PRO A 268 -19.10 26.22 -8.68
N ALA A 269 -18.06 26.64 -7.97
CA ALA A 269 -17.02 27.50 -8.51
C ALA A 269 -16.19 26.76 -9.57
N ALA A 270 -15.80 25.51 -9.28
CA ALA A 270 -15.09 24.65 -10.23
C ALA A 270 -15.90 24.46 -11.52
N GLU A 271 -17.20 24.17 -11.42
CA GLU A 271 -18.07 24.03 -12.58
C GLU A 271 -18.11 25.32 -13.43
N SER A 272 -18.27 26.47 -12.78
CA SER A 272 -18.26 27.77 -13.46
C SER A 272 -16.95 28.00 -14.20
N THR A 273 -15.82 27.72 -13.55
CA THR A 273 -14.48 27.85 -14.14
C THR A 273 -14.29 26.93 -15.36
N TYR A 274 -14.67 25.65 -15.26
CA TYR A 274 -14.55 24.73 -16.41
C TYR A 274 -15.50 25.06 -17.55
N ARG A 275 -16.71 25.55 -17.27
CA ARG A 275 -17.61 26.05 -18.31
C ARG A 275 -17.04 27.29 -19.00
N SER A 276 -16.42 28.19 -18.25
CA SER A 276 -15.71 29.36 -18.79
C SER A 276 -14.51 28.95 -19.67
N LEU A 277 -13.80 27.89 -19.28
CA LEU A 277 -12.74 27.29 -20.09
C LEU A 277 -13.30 26.69 -21.40
N LEU A 278 -14.39 25.92 -21.35
CA LEU A 278 -15.04 25.38 -22.55
C LEU A 278 -15.61 26.44 -23.49
N GLN A 279 -15.97 27.62 -22.98
CA GLN A 279 -16.41 28.73 -23.83
C GLN A 279 -15.26 29.29 -24.68
N ARG A 280 -14.03 29.27 -24.15
CA ARG A 280 -12.83 29.80 -24.81
C ARG A 280 -12.10 28.75 -25.63
N ASP A 281 -12.11 27.51 -25.15
CA ASP A 281 -11.55 26.33 -25.78
C ASP A 281 -12.63 25.22 -25.82
N PRO A 282 -13.48 25.21 -26.85
CA PRO A 282 -14.57 24.24 -26.97
C PRO A 282 -14.11 22.78 -26.97
N ASP A 283 -12.87 22.51 -27.35
CA ASP A 283 -12.33 21.14 -27.44
C ASP A 283 -11.39 20.81 -26.27
N SER A 284 -11.45 21.60 -25.19
CA SER A 284 -10.63 21.41 -24.00
C SER A 284 -10.92 20.08 -23.31
N MET A 285 -10.06 19.09 -23.54
CA MET A 285 -10.13 17.77 -22.89
C MET A 285 -10.15 17.88 -21.35
N VAL A 286 -9.34 18.77 -20.78
CA VAL A 286 -9.24 18.98 -19.33
C VAL A 286 -10.58 19.44 -18.75
N ALA A 287 -11.26 20.36 -19.43
CA ALA A 287 -12.54 20.86 -18.97
C ALA A 287 -13.66 19.81 -19.12
N LEU A 288 -13.70 19.09 -20.26
CA LEU A 288 -14.65 18.00 -20.47
C LEU A 288 -14.48 16.89 -19.43
N ASP A 289 -13.25 16.39 -19.24
CA ASP A 289 -12.90 15.37 -18.24
C ASP A 289 -13.30 15.81 -16.82
N SER A 290 -12.98 17.05 -16.45
CA SER A 290 -13.26 17.57 -15.12
C SER A 290 -14.75 17.80 -14.84
N LEU A 291 -15.51 18.24 -15.83
CA LEU A 291 -16.97 18.40 -15.72
C LEU A 291 -17.68 17.05 -15.61
N VAL A 292 -17.25 16.06 -16.39
CA VAL A 292 -17.72 14.67 -16.27
C VAL A 292 -17.44 14.12 -14.87
N LYS A 293 -16.21 14.28 -14.36
CA LYS A 293 -15.85 13.90 -12.99
C LYS A 293 -16.73 14.60 -11.94
N LEU A 294 -17.00 15.88 -12.09
CA LEU A 294 -17.85 16.65 -11.17
C LEU A 294 -19.28 16.11 -11.16
N ARG A 295 -19.86 15.80 -12.32
CA ARG A 295 -21.21 15.22 -12.44
C ARG A 295 -21.31 13.86 -11.77
N LEU A 296 -20.32 12.99 -12.00
CA LEU A 296 -20.25 11.69 -11.33
C LEU A 296 -20.13 11.85 -9.80
N ARG A 297 -19.25 12.72 -9.31
CA ARG A 297 -19.05 12.97 -7.87
C ARG A 297 -20.30 13.51 -7.19
N THR A 298 -21.01 14.43 -7.84
CA THR A 298 -22.20 15.09 -7.27
C THR A 298 -23.49 14.29 -7.42
N GLY A 299 -23.53 13.26 -8.27
CA GLY A 299 -24.76 12.54 -8.61
C GLY A 299 -25.76 13.37 -9.42
N ASN A 300 -25.42 14.62 -9.78
CA ASN A 300 -26.16 15.39 -10.76
C ASN A 300 -25.67 14.95 -12.13
N TRP A 301 -26.52 14.33 -12.94
CA TRP A 301 -26.13 13.81 -14.25
C TRP A 301 -26.59 14.69 -15.43
N THR A 302 -27.00 15.92 -15.15
CA THR A 302 -27.31 16.91 -16.19
C THR A 302 -26.11 17.13 -17.11
N ASP A 303 -26.32 17.05 -18.42
CA ASP A 303 -25.30 17.17 -19.48
C ASP A 303 -24.19 16.10 -19.49
N LEU A 304 -24.24 15.09 -18.59
CA LEU A 304 -23.17 14.10 -18.45
C LEU A 304 -22.91 13.32 -19.74
N SER A 305 -23.96 12.83 -20.41
CA SER A 305 -23.82 12.10 -21.68
C SER A 305 -23.19 12.98 -22.76
N THR A 306 -23.68 14.21 -22.91
CA THR A 306 -23.17 15.19 -23.88
C THR A 306 -21.67 15.44 -23.71
N TRP A 307 -21.21 15.68 -22.48
CA TRP A 307 -19.78 15.91 -22.24
C TRP A 307 -18.94 14.65 -22.38
N THR A 308 -19.48 13.49 -22.00
CA THR A 308 -18.81 12.19 -22.18
C THR A 308 -18.60 11.88 -23.65
N ASP A 309 -19.62 12.06 -24.49
CA ASP A 309 -19.53 11.80 -25.93
C ASP A 309 -18.55 12.76 -26.62
N ARG A 310 -18.57 14.05 -26.25
CA ARG A 310 -17.58 15.03 -26.73
C ARG A 310 -16.16 14.67 -26.32
N LEU A 311 -15.95 14.24 -25.07
CA LEU A 311 -14.63 13.82 -24.58
C LEU A 311 -14.12 12.63 -25.39
N ARG A 312 -14.97 11.61 -25.60
CA ARG A 312 -14.63 10.42 -26.39
C ARG A 312 -14.30 10.76 -27.83
N GLN A 313 -15.12 11.60 -28.48
CA GLN A 313 -14.86 12.06 -29.86
C GLN A 313 -13.51 12.78 -29.95
N ARG A 314 -13.21 13.68 -29.00
CA ARG A 314 -11.96 14.44 -29.00
C ARG A 314 -10.74 13.54 -28.75
N VAL A 315 -10.87 12.52 -27.89
CA VAL A 315 -9.85 11.46 -27.71
C VAL A 315 -9.63 10.69 -29.00
N GLN A 316 -10.68 10.24 -29.68
CA GLN A 316 -10.56 9.51 -30.95
C GLN A 316 -9.88 10.35 -32.04
N GLN A 317 -10.21 11.64 -32.12
CA GLN A 317 -9.52 12.57 -33.02
C GLN A 317 -8.03 12.70 -32.67
N ALA A 318 -7.70 12.87 -31.37
CA ALA A 318 -6.31 12.95 -30.93
C ALA A 318 -5.51 11.70 -31.29
N LEU A 319 -6.11 10.52 -31.13
CA LEU A 319 -5.49 9.24 -31.50
C LEU A 319 -5.17 9.18 -33.01
N GLN A 320 -6.11 9.61 -33.86
CA GLN A 320 -5.91 9.65 -35.31
C GLN A 320 -4.82 10.64 -35.72
N GLN A 321 -4.72 11.76 -35.00
CA GLN A 321 -3.77 12.85 -35.27
C GLN A 321 -2.44 12.68 -34.53
N GLN A 322 -2.28 11.61 -33.73
CA GLN A 322 -1.13 11.39 -32.84
C GLN A 322 -0.84 12.57 -31.90
N GLU A 323 -1.90 13.24 -31.45
CA GLU A 323 -1.81 14.34 -30.50
C GLU A 323 -1.68 13.83 -29.06
N THR A 324 -1.02 14.63 -28.22
CA THR A 324 -0.96 14.34 -26.78
C THR A 324 -2.33 14.53 -26.13
N MET A 325 -2.81 13.49 -25.45
CA MET A 325 -4.11 13.50 -24.77
C MET A 325 -3.96 13.99 -23.33
N ARG A 326 -4.64 15.10 -23.01
CA ARG A 326 -4.69 15.66 -21.64
C ARG A 326 -5.96 15.22 -20.92
N VAL A 327 -6.06 13.91 -20.67
CA VAL A 327 -7.17 13.26 -19.96
C VAL A 327 -6.59 12.43 -18.82
N SER A 328 -7.22 12.46 -17.65
CA SER A 328 -6.80 11.63 -16.52
C SER A 328 -7.06 10.14 -16.79
N PRO A 329 -6.03 9.27 -16.78
CA PRO A 329 -6.24 7.83 -16.91
C PRO A 329 -7.12 7.21 -15.82
N LEU A 330 -7.22 7.84 -14.64
CA LEU A 330 -8.10 7.37 -13.57
C LEU A 330 -9.57 7.69 -13.88
N ASN A 331 -9.87 8.87 -14.45
CA ASN A 331 -11.24 9.27 -14.72
C ASN A 331 -11.89 8.42 -15.82
N THR A 332 -11.10 7.96 -16.80
CA THR A 332 -11.59 7.11 -17.90
C THR A 332 -12.08 5.74 -17.43
N LEU A 333 -11.66 5.28 -16.24
CA LEU A 333 -12.11 4.02 -15.65
C LEU A 333 -13.59 4.06 -15.22
N TYR A 334 -14.15 5.25 -14.99
CA TYR A 334 -15.56 5.44 -14.60
C TYR A 334 -16.50 5.63 -15.80
N LEU A 335 -15.97 5.53 -17.03
CA LEU A 335 -16.61 5.98 -18.25
C LEU A 335 -16.63 4.86 -19.30
N PRO A 336 -17.51 4.95 -20.31
CA PRO A 336 -17.66 3.92 -21.34
C PRO A 336 -16.51 3.92 -22.37
N PHE A 337 -15.27 4.01 -21.92
CA PHE A 337 -14.09 3.78 -22.76
C PHE A 337 -13.80 2.29 -22.88
N SER A 338 -13.42 1.87 -24.08
CA SER A 338 -12.90 0.53 -24.31
C SER A 338 -11.51 0.35 -23.67
N ALA A 339 -11.09 -0.90 -23.45
CA ALA A 339 -9.76 -1.20 -22.91
C ALA A 339 -8.63 -0.62 -23.79
N ALA A 340 -8.80 -0.65 -25.12
CA ALA A 340 -7.85 -0.06 -26.06
C ALA A 340 -7.78 1.47 -25.96
N GLU A 341 -8.92 2.16 -25.81
CA GLU A 341 -8.94 3.62 -25.57
C GLU A 341 -8.27 3.96 -24.22
N GLN A 342 -8.54 3.18 -23.16
CA GLN A 342 -7.89 3.38 -21.86
C GLN A 342 -6.37 3.20 -21.95
N GLN A 343 -5.91 2.17 -22.67
CA GLN A 343 -4.49 1.92 -22.90
C GLN A 343 -3.82 3.09 -23.65
N ALA A 344 -4.45 3.57 -24.73
CA ALA A 344 -3.87 4.63 -25.53
C ALA A 344 -3.78 5.96 -24.76
N ILE A 345 -4.79 6.27 -23.93
CA ILE A 345 -4.77 7.44 -23.03
C ILE A 345 -3.64 7.30 -22.00
N ALA A 346 -3.52 6.13 -21.36
CA ALA A 346 -2.46 5.85 -20.40
C ALA A 346 -1.06 5.96 -21.06
N ALA A 347 -0.91 5.47 -22.29
CA ALA A 347 0.34 5.55 -23.04
C ALA A 347 0.73 6.98 -23.40
N SER A 348 -0.23 7.80 -23.86
CA SER A 348 0.04 9.23 -24.09
C SER A 348 0.45 9.95 -22.80
N TYR A 349 -0.11 9.55 -21.65
CA TYR A 349 0.23 10.12 -20.35
C TYR A 349 1.65 9.72 -19.93
N ALA A 350 1.99 8.43 -20.05
CA ALA A 350 3.32 7.88 -19.76
C ALA A 350 4.42 8.46 -20.66
N GLN A 351 4.15 8.65 -21.96
CA GLN A 351 5.11 9.25 -22.89
C GLN A 351 5.47 10.69 -22.50
N GLU A 352 4.51 11.47 -22.00
CA GLU A 352 4.78 12.83 -21.51
C GLU A 352 5.63 12.81 -20.23
N ILE A 353 5.41 11.84 -19.35
CA ILE A 353 6.27 11.62 -18.18
C ILE A 353 7.69 11.25 -18.63
N GLN A 354 7.82 10.30 -19.55
CA GLN A 354 9.11 9.84 -20.07
C GLN A 354 9.91 10.98 -20.73
N ARG A 355 9.26 11.82 -21.55
CA ARG A 355 9.89 12.99 -22.17
C ARG A 355 10.44 13.96 -21.13
N ARG A 356 9.68 14.24 -20.06
CA ARG A 356 10.12 15.13 -18.97
C ARG A 356 11.31 14.55 -18.21
N MET A 357 11.35 13.24 -18.00
CA MET A 357 12.41 12.56 -17.23
C MET A 357 13.64 12.17 -18.05
N ALA A 358 13.61 12.26 -19.38
CA ALA A 358 14.71 11.87 -20.27
C ALA A 358 16.03 12.62 -20.04
N ALA A 359 15.98 13.80 -19.40
CA ALA A 359 17.16 14.60 -19.07
C ALA A 359 18.00 14.03 -17.90
N VAL A 360 17.46 13.07 -17.13
CA VAL A 360 18.20 12.41 -16.05
C VAL A 360 18.79 11.12 -16.60
N PRO A 361 20.13 10.99 -16.69
CA PRO A 361 20.74 9.82 -17.30
C PRO A 361 20.35 8.53 -16.53
N PRO A 362 19.92 7.47 -17.24
CA PRO A 362 19.64 6.20 -16.61
C PRO A 362 20.94 5.65 -16.02
N LEU A 363 20.86 5.11 -14.82
CA LEU A 363 22.02 4.59 -14.12
C LEU A 363 22.09 3.07 -14.32
N PRO A 364 23.29 2.51 -14.58
CA PRO A 364 23.40 1.09 -14.88
C PRO A 364 22.85 0.23 -13.73
N PRO A 365 22.09 -0.84 -14.04
CA PRO A 365 21.49 -1.68 -13.02
C PRO A 365 22.58 -2.33 -12.15
N ALA A 366 22.46 -2.18 -10.84
CA ALA A 366 23.33 -2.84 -9.87
C ALA A 366 22.88 -4.29 -9.71
N VAL A 367 23.27 -5.19 -10.62
CA VAL A 367 22.97 -6.62 -10.48
C VAL A 367 23.99 -7.25 -9.54
N SER A 368 23.53 -7.77 -8.41
CA SER A 368 24.35 -8.66 -7.58
C SER A 368 23.97 -10.11 -7.90
N ALA A 369 24.89 -10.83 -8.54
CA ALA A 369 24.74 -12.27 -8.85
C ALA A 369 24.97 -13.19 -7.62
N SER A 370 25.08 -12.62 -6.42
CA SER A 370 25.31 -13.39 -5.19
C SER A 370 24.01 -13.95 -4.63
N PRO A 371 24.01 -15.15 -4.02
CA PRO A 371 22.82 -15.72 -3.38
C PRO A 371 22.49 -14.90 -2.12
N ARG A 372 21.62 -13.90 -2.30
CA ARG A 372 21.05 -13.08 -1.24
C ARG A 372 19.53 -13.06 -1.36
N PRO A 373 18.82 -12.77 -0.26
CA PRO A 373 17.39 -12.49 -0.32
C PRO A 373 17.07 -11.39 -1.34
N LEU A 374 15.94 -11.55 -2.04
CA LEU A 374 15.44 -10.62 -3.05
C LEU A 374 14.91 -9.36 -2.36
N ARG A 375 15.33 -8.18 -2.80
CA ARG A 375 14.91 -6.89 -2.23
C ARG A 375 13.69 -6.39 -2.99
N LEU A 376 12.54 -6.40 -2.31
CA LEU A 376 11.27 -5.89 -2.82
C LEU A 376 11.07 -4.47 -2.31
N GLY A 377 10.76 -3.53 -3.18
CA GLY A 377 10.41 -2.15 -2.82
C GLY A 377 8.97 -1.82 -3.16
N TYR A 378 8.12 -1.60 -2.17
CA TYR A 378 6.74 -1.18 -2.38
C TYR A 378 6.63 0.34 -2.30
N VAL A 379 6.13 0.99 -3.36
CA VAL A 379 5.92 2.45 -3.40
C VAL A 379 4.43 2.73 -3.32
N SER A 380 4.01 3.50 -2.32
CA SER A 380 2.59 3.84 -2.17
C SER A 380 2.34 5.24 -1.63
N GLY A 381 1.35 5.93 -2.20
CA GLY A 381 0.70 7.10 -1.60
C GLY A 381 -0.20 6.76 -0.40
N ASP A 382 -0.43 5.47 -0.14
CA ASP A 382 -1.57 4.99 0.65
C ASP A 382 -1.20 4.02 1.79
N PHE A 383 0.05 4.04 2.24
CA PHE A 383 0.45 3.42 3.52
C PHE A 383 -0.14 4.20 4.69
N ARG A 384 -1.46 4.15 4.87
CA ARG A 384 -2.26 4.96 5.81
C ARG A 384 -3.68 4.39 5.95
N CYS A 385 -4.59 5.08 6.64
CA CYS A 385 -6.01 4.70 6.68
C CYS A 385 -6.71 4.91 5.32
N HIS A 386 -6.40 4.04 4.36
CA HIS A 386 -6.86 4.07 2.97
C HIS A 386 -7.17 2.65 2.48
N ALA A 387 -7.94 2.53 1.39
CA ALA A 387 -8.33 1.26 0.80
C ALA A 387 -7.12 0.33 0.52
N VAL A 388 -6.05 0.84 -0.10
CA VAL A 388 -4.82 0.06 -0.35
C VAL A 388 -4.16 -0.34 0.97
N GLY A 389 -3.93 0.61 1.88
CA GLY A 389 -3.35 0.33 3.20
C GLY A 389 -4.10 -0.74 4.00
N GLN A 390 -5.43 -0.78 3.89
CA GLN A 390 -6.27 -1.82 4.48
C GLN A 390 -6.08 -3.18 3.79
N LEU A 391 -6.00 -3.23 2.46
CA LEU A 391 -5.80 -4.48 1.71
C LEU A 391 -4.44 -5.12 2.01
N ILE A 392 -3.40 -4.31 2.18
CA ILE A 392 -2.03 -4.78 2.39
C ILE A 392 -1.58 -4.80 3.85
N LEU A 393 -2.50 -4.57 4.79
CA LEU A 393 -2.17 -4.39 6.22
C LEU A 393 -1.30 -5.52 6.79
N HIS A 394 -1.48 -6.75 6.30
CA HIS A 394 -0.70 -7.92 6.69
C HIS A 394 0.31 -8.41 5.63
N LEU A 395 0.47 -7.70 4.51
CA LEU A 395 1.37 -8.10 3.42
C LEU A 395 2.81 -8.22 3.90
N PHE A 396 3.31 -7.16 4.55
CA PHE A 396 4.71 -7.10 4.92
C PHE A 396 5.06 -8.15 5.98
N GLU A 397 4.29 -8.30 7.06
CA GLU A 397 4.59 -9.31 8.10
C GLU A 397 4.61 -10.75 7.56
N LEU A 398 3.85 -11.05 6.51
CA LEU A 398 3.70 -12.40 5.96
C LEU A 398 4.80 -12.79 4.96
N HIS A 399 5.57 -11.83 4.47
CA HIS A 399 6.69 -12.13 3.57
C HIS A 399 7.76 -13.00 4.26
N ASP A 400 8.26 -14.01 3.55
CA ASP A 400 9.33 -14.88 4.02
C ASP A 400 10.67 -14.13 4.07
N ARG A 401 11.05 -13.68 5.27
CA ARG A 401 12.29 -12.93 5.51
C ARG A 401 13.58 -13.72 5.27
N GLN A 402 13.51 -15.04 5.06
CA GLN A 402 14.68 -15.80 4.64
C GLN A 402 15.01 -15.56 3.16
N ASN A 403 14.00 -15.28 2.34
CA ASN A 403 14.13 -15.16 0.89
C ASN A 403 13.87 -13.75 0.37
N PHE A 404 13.23 -12.87 1.16
CA PHE A 404 12.89 -11.50 0.77
C PHE A 404 13.28 -10.48 1.84
N VAL A 405 13.71 -9.30 1.41
CA VAL A 405 13.82 -8.09 2.24
C VAL A 405 12.83 -7.06 1.70
N VAL A 406 12.01 -6.51 2.57
CA VAL A 406 10.86 -5.67 2.23
C VAL A 406 11.13 -4.21 2.58
N PHE A 407 11.15 -3.37 1.56
CA PHE A 407 11.23 -1.92 1.67
C PHE A 407 9.86 -1.31 1.38
N ALA A 408 9.48 -0.29 2.15
CA ALA A 408 8.27 0.50 1.95
C ALA A 408 8.65 1.98 1.75
N TYR A 409 8.31 2.53 0.59
CA TYR A 409 8.54 3.92 0.19
C TYR A 409 7.21 4.68 0.17
N SER A 410 6.98 5.51 1.18
CA SER A 410 5.75 6.30 1.29
C SER A 410 5.83 7.58 0.47
N LEU A 411 4.83 7.82 -0.38
CA LEU A 411 4.61 9.10 -1.08
C LEU A 411 3.55 9.99 -0.39
N GLY A 412 2.64 9.36 0.37
CA GLY A 412 1.53 10.04 1.03
C GLY A 412 1.92 10.70 2.36
N PRO A 413 1.08 11.61 2.86
CA PRO A 413 1.29 12.26 4.15
C PRO A 413 1.19 11.27 5.31
N GLU A 414 1.94 11.53 6.37
CA GLU A 414 1.76 10.92 7.68
C GLU A 414 0.40 11.35 8.27
N ASP A 415 -0.43 10.37 8.66
CA ASP A 415 -1.79 10.60 9.16
C ASP A 415 -1.99 10.10 10.60
N GLY A 416 -0.95 9.53 11.24
CA GLY A 416 -1.01 9.01 12.60
C GLY A 416 -1.84 7.74 12.76
N SER A 417 -2.33 7.15 11.66
CA SER A 417 -3.20 5.97 11.70
C SER A 417 -2.50 4.72 12.26
N SER A 418 -3.29 3.82 12.85
CA SER A 418 -2.82 2.49 13.25
C SER A 418 -2.25 1.68 12.08
N GLU A 419 -2.84 1.85 10.89
CA GLU A 419 -2.45 1.19 9.65
C GLU A 419 -1.05 1.62 9.22
N ARG A 420 -0.76 2.94 9.26
CA ARG A 420 0.58 3.48 9.00
C ARG A 420 1.62 2.88 9.95
N GLN A 421 1.31 2.91 11.25
CA GLN A 421 2.22 2.44 12.30
C GLN A 421 2.54 0.96 12.12
N LYS A 422 1.52 0.14 11.81
CA LYS A 422 1.69 -1.29 11.54
C LYS A 422 2.52 -1.54 10.28
N LEU A 423 2.15 -0.95 9.14
CA LEU A 423 2.89 -1.12 7.89
C LEU A 423 4.36 -0.71 8.03
N ARG A 424 4.66 0.33 8.81
CA ARG A 424 6.03 0.76 9.15
C ARG A 424 6.76 -0.25 10.04
N ALA A 425 6.08 -0.83 11.02
CA ALA A 425 6.68 -1.80 11.94
C ALA A 425 6.96 -3.16 11.26
N ASP A 426 6.15 -3.51 10.27
CA ASP A 426 6.20 -4.83 9.63
C ASP A 426 7.17 -4.91 8.45
N CYS A 427 7.59 -3.80 7.85
CA CYS A 427 8.62 -3.81 6.80
C CYS A 427 10.04 -3.76 7.40
N ASP A 428 11.04 -4.19 6.63
CA ASP A 428 12.43 -4.17 7.11
C ASP A 428 13.03 -2.75 7.04
N VAL A 429 12.60 -1.97 6.05
CA VAL A 429 12.99 -0.56 5.88
C VAL A 429 11.77 0.25 5.46
N PHE A 430 11.51 1.34 6.20
CA PHE A 430 10.49 2.33 5.84
C PHE A 430 11.15 3.66 5.49
N ARG A 431 10.82 4.25 4.35
CA ARG A 431 11.28 5.58 3.94
C ARG A 431 10.10 6.49 3.64
N ASP A 432 10.17 7.70 4.17
CA ASP A 432 9.21 8.76 3.87
C ASP A 432 9.79 9.67 2.78
N PHE A 433 9.14 9.70 1.62
CA PHE A 433 9.54 10.51 0.47
C PHE A 433 8.70 11.78 0.32
N GLN A 434 7.92 12.15 1.32
CA GLN A 434 7.17 13.40 1.27
C GLN A 434 8.13 14.59 1.04
N GLY A 435 7.87 15.35 -0.03
CA GLY A 435 8.68 16.52 -0.41
C GLY A 435 9.98 16.22 -1.17
N TRP A 436 10.32 14.96 -1.41
CA TRP A 436 11.51 14.60 -2.19
C TRP A 436 11.26 14.84 -3.70
N SER A 437 12.33 15.09 -4.46
CA SER A 437 12.26 15.10 -5.93
C SER A 437 12.31 13.67 -6.49
N PRO A 438 11.72 13.39 -7.67
CA PRO A 438 11.80 12.07 -8.30
C PRO A 438 13.23 11.55 -8.46
N ALA A 439 14.18 12.43 -8.81
CA ALA A 439 15.60 12.07 -8.95
C ALA A 439 16.25 11.68 -7.60
N ALA A 440 15.92 12.37 -6.51
CA ALA A 440 16.39 12.02 -5.17
C ALA A 440 15.82 10.67 -4.70
N MET A 441 14.51 10.46 -4.91
CA MET A 441 13.85 9.19 -4.63
C MET A 441 14.50 8.03 -5.41
N ALA A 442 14.68 8.20 -6.73
CA ALA A 442 15.31 7.21 -7.59
C ALA A 442 16.75 6.89 -7.16
N THR A 443 17.51 7.91 -6.77
CA THR A 443 18.87 7.72 -6.24
C THR A 443 18.87 6.90 -4.95
N GLN A 444 17.96 7.19 -4.03
CA GLN A 444 17.85 6.45 -2.77
C GLN A 444 17.43 4.99 -2.98
N ILE A 445 16.43 4.73 -3.82
CA ILE A 445 15.98 3.36 -4.16
C ILE A 445 17.14 2.55 -4.76
N ARG A 446 17.95 3.19 -5.61
CA ARG A 446 19.12 2.54 -6.21
C ARG A 446 20.22 2.27 -5.18
N GLN A 447 20.43 3.16 -4.21
CA GLN A 447 21.34 2.92 -3.08
C GLN A 447 20.86 1.76 -2.20
N ASP A 448 19.54 1.60 -2.06
CA ASP A 448 18.93 0.46 -1.38
C ASP A 448 19.06 -0.85 -2.17
N GLN A 449 19.46 -0.78 -3.45
CA GLN A 449 19.66 -1.92 -4.37
C GLN A 449 18.39 -2.78 -4.48
N ILE A 450 17.25 -2.14 -4.71
CA ILE A 450 15.98 -2.83 -4.94
C ILE A 450 16.05 -3.64 -6.23
N ASP A 451 15.63 -4.91 -6.15
CA ASP A 451 15.59 -5.82 -7.29
C ASP A 451 14.26 -5.71 -8.05
N ILE A 452 13.16 -5.68 -7.31
CA ILE A 452 11.81 -5.50 -7.87
C ILE A 452 11.14 -4.33 -7.16
N LEU A 453 10.77 -3.30 -7.91
CA LEU A 453 10.04 -2.14 -7.41
C LEU A 453 8.56 -2.24 -7.81
N ILE A 454 7.67 -2.24 -6.83
CA ILE A 454 6.23 -2.43 -6.99
C ILE A 454 5.52 -1.09 -6.78
N ASP A 455 4.83 -0.61 -7.81
CA ASP A 455 3.93 0.53 -7.76
C ASP A 455 2.56 0.10 -7.23
N LEU A 456 2.21 0.59 -6.03
CA LEU A 456 0.89 0.41 -5.40
C LEU A 456 -0.01 1.65 -5.55
N THR A 457 0.32 2.59 -6.44
CA THR A 457 -0.38 3.87 -6.61
C THR A 457 -0.85 4.09 -8.04
N GLY A 458 0.02 3.87 -9.04
CA GLY A 458 -0.29 4.09 -10.45
C GLY A 458 -0.65 5.55 -10.74
N TYR A 459 -1.88 5.82 -11.23
CA TYR A 459 -2.35 7.18 -11.55
C TYR A 459 -3.38 7.73 -10.53
N THR A 460 -3.27 7.36 -9.26
CA THR A 460 -4.12 7.90 -8.18
C THR A 460 -3.50 9.10 -7.47
N ASP A 461 -4.18 9.62 -6.45
CA ASP A 461 -3.66 10.72 -5.62
C ASP A 461 -2.29 10.35 -5.02
N TYR A 462 -1.39 11.32 -4.92
CA TYR A 462 0.00 11.17 -4.45
C TYR A 462 0.90 10.26 -5.30
N ALA A 463 0.45 9.83 -6.48
CA ALA A 463 1.27 9.11 -7.44
C ALA A 463 2.52 9.89 -7.85
N CYS A 464 3.61 9.16 -8.09
CA CYS A 464 4.85 9.69 -8.65
C CYS A 464 5.37 8.77 -9.75
N PRO A 465 4.67 8.66 -10.90
CA PRO A 465 5.12 7.82 -12.02
C PRO A 465 6.46 8.31 -12.61
N GLU A 466 6.81 9.58 -12.40
CA GLU A 466 8.14 10.12 -12.71
C GLU A 466 9.27 9.31 -12.07
N LEU A 467 9.07 8.79 -10.85
CA LEU A 467 10.04 7.93 -10.16
C LEU A 467 10.35 6.67 -10.97
N PHE A 468 9.32 6.04 -11.51
CA PHE A 468 9.43 4.79 -12.25
C PHE A 468 10.01 5.01 -13.65
N ALA A 469 9.73 6.16 -14.28
CA ALA A 469 10.34 6.53 -15.56
C ALA A 469 11.88 6.66 -15.49
N LEU A 470 12.41 6.95 -14.29
CA LEU A 470 13.86 6.98 -14.01
C LEU A 470 14.49 5.59 -13.83
N ARG A 471 13.67 4.52 -13.83
CA ARG A 471 14.06 3.11 -13.68
C ARG A 471 15.11 2.84 -12.57
N PRO A 472 14.85 3.23 -11.30
CA PRO A 472 15.80 3.00 -10.20
C PRO A 472 15.99 1.52 -9.80
N ALA A 473 15.09 0.64 -10.24
CA ALA A 473 15.20 -0.82 -10.07
C ALA A 473 15.20 -1.52 -11.44
N PRO A 474 15.86 -2.69 -11.57
CA PRO A 474 15.92 -3.41 -12.84
C PRO A 474 14.56 -3.89 -13.32
N VAL A 475 13.68 -4.32 -12.40
CA VAL A 475 12.31 -4.74 -12.70
C VAL A 475 11.31 -3.90 -11.93
N GLN A 476 10.25 -3.44 -12.62
CA GLN A 476 9.19 -2.61 -12.05
C GLN A 476 7.81 -3.19 -12.34
N VAL A 477 6.93 -3.18 -11.34
CA VAL A 477 5.65 -3.91 -11.38
C VAL A 477 4.49 -3.00 -10.94
N ASN A 478 3.43 -2.91 -11.74
CA ASN A 478 2.16 -2.31 -11.35
C ASN A 478 1.33 -3.34 -10.55
N TYR A 479 0.91 -2.98 -9.34
CA TYR A 479 0.05 -3.84 -8.53
C TYR A 479 -0.99 -3.07 -7.71
N LEU A 480 -2.22 -3.60 -7.73
CA LEU A 480 -3.30 -3.35 -6.77
C LEU A 480 -3.95 -1.96 -6.79
N GLY A 481 -3.18 -0.89 -6.58
CA GLY A 481 -3.70 0.46 -6.33
C GLY A 481 -4.42 1.09 -7.52
N TYR A 482 -3.89 0.87 -8.72
CA TYR A 482 -4.49 1.35 -9.97
C TYR A 482 -4.99 0.16 -10.81
N PRO A 483 -6.31 0.01 -11.02
CA PRO A 483 -6.88 -1.16 -11.68
C PRO A 483 -6.94 -1.00 -13.20
N GLY A 484 -5.77 -0.87 -13.81
CA GLY A 484 -5.62 -0.71 -15.25
C GLY A 484 -4.14 -0.62 -15.65
N THR A 485 -3.91 -0.55 -16.95
CA THR A 485 -2.57 -0.35 -17.52
C THR A 485 -2.04 1.05 -17.25
N LEU A 486 -0.75 1.16 -16.93
CA LEU A 486 -0.06 2.44 -16.85
C LEU A 486 0.37 2.96 -18.22
N GLY A 487 0.25 2.17 -19.29
CA GLY A 487 0.65 2.57 -20.65
C GLY A 487 2.14 2.85 -20.79
N ALA A 488 2.95 2.43 -19.82
CA ALA A 488 4.31 2.89 -19.63
C ALA A 488 5.34 1.80 -19.95
N ASP A 489 6.25 2.09 -20.89
CA ASP A 489 7.38 1.20 -21.23
C ASP A 489 8.37 1.01 -20.06
N TYR A 490 8.31 1.89 -19.07
CA TYR A 490 9.10 1.79 -17.86
C TYR A 490 8.50 0.86 -16.79
N ILE A 491 7.29 0.30 -16.98
CA ILE A 491 6.70 -0.69 -16.07
C ILE A 491 6.66 -2.04 -16.79
N ASP A 492 7.31 -3.05 -16.21
CA ASP A 492 7.58 -4.30 -16.91
C ASP A 492 6.44 -5.31 -16.78
N TYR A 493 5.79 -5.36 -15.61
CA TYR A 493 4.70 -6.30 -15.31
C TYR A 493 3.51 -5.62 -14.65
N ILE A 494 2.32 -6.20 -14.84
CA ILE A 494 1.11 -5.94 -14.08
C ILE A 494 0.64 -7.25 -13.44
N ILE A 495 0.36 -7.22 -12.13
CA ILE A 495 -0.18 -8.40 -11.44
C ILE A 495 -1.71 -8.42 -11.64
N THR A 496 -2.21 -9.50 -12.22
CA THR A 496 -3.63 -9.70 -12.56
C THR A 496 -4.05 -11.15 -12.32
N ASP A 497 -5.23 -11.54 -12.78
CA ASP A 497 -5.72 -12.92 -12.80
C ASP A 497 -6.49 -13.21 -14.11
N ALA A 498 -6.79 -14.49 -14.34
CA ALA A 498 -7.40 -14.95 -15.58
C ALA A 498 -8.86 -14.47 -15.78
N VAL A 499 -9.55 -14.07 -14.70
CA VAL A 499 -10.92 -13.54 -14.80
C VAL A 499 -10.88 -12.08 -15.21
N ILE A 500 -9.98 -11.28 -14.64
CA ILE A 500 -9.82 -9.86 -14.97
C ILE A 500 -9.25 -9.69 -16.36
N THR A 501 -8.16 -10.40 -16.67
CA THR A 501 -7.44 -10.26 -17.94
C THR A 501 -7.43 -11.59 -18.68
N PRO A 502 -8.57 -12.00 -19.25
CA PRO A 502 -8.58 -13.15 -20.15
C PRO A 502 -7.72 -12.84 -21.39
N PRO A 503 -7.30 -13.87 -22.16
CA PRO A 503 -6.34 -13.69 -23.27
C PRO A 503 -6.72 -12.59 -24.27
N GLU A 504 -8.02 -12.33 -24.47
CA GLU A 504 -8.50 -11.31 -25.41
C GLU A 504 -8.24 -9.87 -24.92
N LEU A 505 -8.16 -9.66 -23.61
CA LEU A 505 -7.88 -8.35 -23.00
C LEU A 505 -6.39 -8.12 -22.72
N ALA A 506 -5.56 -9.17 -22.75
CA ALA A 506 -4.12 -9.06 -22.48
C ALA A 506 -3.42 -8.07 -23.42
N GLY A 507 -3.83 -8.01 -24.69
CA GLY A 507 -3.29 -7.05 -25.67
C GLY A 507 -3.66 -5.58 -25.43
N SER A 508 -4.57 -5.30 -24.49
CA SER A 508 -4.91 -3.93 -24.06
C SER A 508 -4.10 -3.46 -22.85
N LEU A 509 -3.11 -4.24 -22.40
CA LEU A 509 -2.17 -3.85 -21.34
C LEU A 509 -0.78 -3.65 -21.96
N SER A 510 -0.09 -2.56 -21.61
CA SER A 510 1.30 -2.36 -22.04
C SER A 510 2.27 -3.25 -21.27
N GLU A 511 1.95 -3.50 -20.00
CA GLU A 511 2.72 -4.34 -19.11
C GLU A 511 2.46 -5.83 -19.39
N ARG A 512 3.46 -6.67 -19.13
CA ARG A 512 3.27 -8.13 -19.20
C ARG A 512 2.45 -8.60 -18.00
N CYS A 513 1.58 -9.58 -18.22
CA CYS A 513 0.74 -10.07 -17.14
C CYS A 513 1.51 -11.05 -16.25
N LEU A 514 1.51 -10.82 -14.93
CA LEU A 514 1.76 -11.86 -13.95
C LEU A 514 0.40 -12.33 -13.41
N TYR A 515 -0.03 -13.52 -13.83
CA TYR A 515 -1.31 -14.10 -13.44
C TYR A 515 -1.21 -14.81 -12.10
N LEU A 516 -1.93 -14.30 -11.09
CA LEU A 516 -2.15 -15.01 -9.84
C LEU A 516 -3.20 -16.12 -10.02
N PRO A 517 -3.15 -17.21 -9.23
CA PRO A 517 -3.98 -18.39 -9.48
C PRO A 517 -5.48 -18.24 -9.22
N HIS A 518 -5.91 -17.26 -8.41
CA HIS A 518 -7.31 -17.13 -7.97
C HIS A 518 -7.87 -15.74 -8.19
N THR A 519 -7.28 -14.73 -7.56
CA THR A 519 -7.62 -13.32 -7.73
C THR A 519 -6.36 -12.48 -7.57
N TYR A 520 -6.30 -11.34 -8.25
CA TYR A 520 -5.22 -10.38 -8.07
C TYR A 520 -5.29 -9.65 -6.71
N GLN A 521 -6.49 -9.50 -6.13
CA GLN A 521 -6.70 -8.63 -4.97
C GLN A 521 -6.28 -9.33 -3.69
N LEU A 522 -5.28 -8.76 -3.00
CA LEU A 522 -4.94 -9.15 -1.64
C LEU A 522 -5.95 -8.59 -0.66
N ASN A 523 -6.42 -9.41 0.27
CA ASN A 523 -7.33 -9.00 1.33
C ASN A 523 -6.72 -9.32 2.70
N SER A 524 -6.53 -8.33 3.56
CA SER A 524 -5.98 -8.48 4.91
C SER A 524 -7.07 -8.58 5.98
N TYR A 525 -8.01 -9.53 5.83
CA TYR A 525 -8.95 -9.85 6.91
C TYR A 525 -8.40 -10.99 7.78
N ARG A 526 -8.62 -10.92 9.09
CA ARG A 526 -8.31 -12.01 10.03
C ARG A 526 -9.59 -12.66 10.52
N TYR A 527 -9.54 -13.96 10.84
CA TYR A 527 -10.66 -14.71 11.39
C TYR A 527 -11.31 -14.02 12.61
N THR A 528 -10.52 -13.37 13.45
CA THR A 528 -10.99 -12.62 14.64
C THR A 528 -11.90 -11.45 14.31
N ASP A 529 -11.83 -10.94 13.09
CA ASP A 529 -12.48 -9.71 12.65
C ASP A 529 -13.70 -10.01 11.77
N ALA A 530 -14.06 -11.29 11.60
CA ALA A 530 -15.24 -11.70 10.86
C ALA A 530 -16.50 -11.33 11.66
N PRO A 531 -17.39 -10.46 11.14
CA PRO A 531 -18.66 -10.20 11.81
C PRO A 531 -19.46 -11.50 11.89
N PRO A 532 -20.07 -11.82 13.05
CA PRO A 532 -20.85 -13.05 13.21
C PRO A 532 -22.03 -13.06 12.25
N LEU A 533 -22.47 -14.26 11.84
CA LEU A 533 -23.77 -14.40 11.21
C LEU A 533 -24.84 -13.95 12.20
N LEU A 534 -25.61 -12.93 11.82
CA LEU A 534 -26.71 -12.43 12.63
C LEU A 534 -27.92 -13.36 12.49
N MET A 535 -28.50 -13.76 13.62
CA MET A 535 -29.83 -14.36 13.64
C MET A 535 -30.85 -13.33 13.16
N ALA A 536 -32.01 -13.78 12.64
CA ALA A 536 -33.02 -12.89 12.08
C ALA A 536 -33.45 -11.75 13.04
N GLU A 537 -33.58 -12.05 14.33
CA GLU A 537 -33.89 -11.06 15.37
C GLU A 537 -32.78 -10.01 15.55
N GLN A 538 -31.52 -10.46 15.60
CA GLN A 538 -30.35 -9.57 15.71
C GLN A 538 -30.18 -8.70 14.45
N GLN A 539 -30.47 -9.26 13.27
CA GLN A 539 -30.46 -8.51 12.03
C GLN A 539 -31.57 -7.46 12.00
N ALA A 540 -32.77 -7.78 12.52
CA ALA A 540 -33.87 -6.82 12.62
C ALA A 540 -33.56 -5.69 13.62
N GLU A 541 -32.97 -6.01 14.78
CA GLU A 541 -32.50 -5.02 15.74
C GLU A 541 -31.44 -4.10 15.13
N LEU A 542 -30.45 -4.68 14.45
CA LEU A 542 -29.39 -3.90 13.80
C LEU A 542 -29.94 -3.04 12.66
N ARG A 543 -30.91 -3.53 11.88
CA ARG A 543 -31.63 -2.73 10.87
C ARG A 543 -32.30 -1.51 11.49
N ALA A 544 -32.96 -1.67 12.64
CA ALA A 544 -33.60 -0.57 13.33
C ALA A 544 -32.60 0.51 13.76
N THR A 545 -31.37 0.16 14.15
CA THR A 545 -30.32 1.15 14.51
C THR A 545 -29.90 2.05 13.34
N TYR A 546 -30.06 1.58 12.10
CA TYR A 546 -29.74 2.33 10.89
C TYR A 546 -30.98 2.85 10.15
N GLU A 547 -32.13 2.89 10.84
CA GLU A 547 -33.41 3.35 10.27
C GLU A 547 -33.84 2.57 9.01
N LEU A 548 -33.41 1.31 8.91
CA LEU A 548 -33.77 0.43 7.80
C LEU A 548 -35.08 -0.30 8.11
N PRO A 549 -35.95 -0.51 7.10
CA PRO A 549 -37.14 -1.34 7.26
C PRO A 549 -36.77 -2.79 7.62
N THR A 550 -37.42 -3.35 8.63
CA THR A 550 -37.10 -4.70 9.15
C THR A 550 -37.61 -5.81 8.23
N ASN A 551 -38.78 -5.64 7.62
CA ASN A 551 -39.47 -6.64 6.79
C ASN A 551 -39.36 -6.36 5.27
N ALA A 552 -38.26 -5.74 4.84
CA ALA A 552 -38.01 -5.41 3.45
C ALA A 552 -36.70 -6.04 2.95
N VAL A 553 -36.60 -6.21 1.63
CA VAL A 553 -35.32 -6.55 0.99
C VAL A 553 -34.44 -5.31 0.95
N ILE A 554 -33.25 -5.40 1.54
CA ILE A 554 -32.28 -4.32 1.57
C ILE A 554 -31.22 -4.56 0.49
N PHE A 555 -31.39 -3.95 -0.67
CA PHE A 555 -30.29 -3.84 -1.63
C PHE A 555 -29.29 -2.82 -1.12
N CYS A 556 -27.99 -3.05 -1.30
CA CYS A 556 -26.98 -2.06 -0.95
C CYS A 556 -25.95 -1.84 -2.06
N CYS A 557 -25.35 -0.65 -2.06
CA CYS A 557 -24.14 -0.35 -2.81
C CYS A 557 -23.32 0.68 -2.04
N PHE A 558 -22.26 0.24 -1.37
CA PHE A 558 -21.37 1.13 -0.59
C PHE A 558 -20.22 1.72 -1.41
N ASN A 559 -20.32 1.66 -2.74
CA ASN A 559 -19.39 2.34 -3.63
C ASN A 559 -19.52 3.87 -3.48
N LYS A 560 -18.41 4.59 -3.75
CA LYS A 560 -18.47 6.06 -3.89
C LYS A 560 -19.43 6.43 -5.02
N SER A 561 -20.17 7.53 -4.87
CA SER A 561 -21.16 8.02 -5.84
C SER A 561 -20.64 8.11 -7.28
N GLN A 562 -19.36 8.47 -7.46
CA GLN A 562 -18.73 8.58 -8.78
C GLN A 562 -18.64 7.26 -9.56
N LYS A 563 -18.81 6.11 -8.90
CA LYS A 563 -18.92 4.79 -9.55
C LYS A 563 -20.35 4.48 -10.02
N ILE A 564 -21.35 5.25 -9.60
CA ILE A 564 -22.75 5.00 -9.94
C ILE A 564 -23.06 5.71 -11.25
N GLU A 565 -23.23 4.94 -12.32
CA GLU A 565 -23.56 5.48 -13.63
C GLU A 565 -25.08 5.64 -13.83
N PRO A 566 -25.54 6.58 -14.69
CA PRO A 566 -26.96 6.71 -15.00
C PRO A 566 -27.60 5.40 -15.49
N ILE A 567 -26.86 4.63 -16.28
CA ILE A 567 -27.34 3.38 -16.87
C ILE A 567 -27.56 2.27 -15.82
N ILE A 568 -26.65 2.10 -14.87
CA ILE A 568 -26.78 1.10 -13.80
C ILE A 568 -27.82 1.54 -12.77
N PHE A 569 -27.88 2.83 -12.46
CA PHE A 569 -28.88 3.37 -11.55
C PHE A 569 -30.31 3.19 -12.10
N ALA A 570 -30.51 3.43 -13.39
CA ALA A 570 -31.79 3.15 -14.05
C ALA A 570 -32.17 1.66 -13.97
N ALA A 571 -31.18 0.75 -14.05
CA ALA A 571 -31.40 -0.69 -13.82
C ALA A 571 -31.83 -0.97 -12.38
N TRP A 572 -31.19 -0.34 -11.39
CA TRP A 572 -31.61 -0.44 -9.99
C TRP A 572 -33.04 0.09 -9.78
N MET A 573 -33.43 1.18 -10.45
CA MET A 573 -34.82 1.67 -10.38
C MET A 573 -35.82 0.65 -10.94
N ARG A 574 -35.47 -0.05 -12.04
CA ARG A 574 -36.30 -1.15 -12.59
C ARG A 574 -36.38 -2.34 -11.64
N ILE A 575 -35.30 -2.67 -10.93
CA ILE A 575 -35.29 -3.70 -9.88
C ILE A 575 -36.22 -3.30 -8.73
N LEU A 576 -36.09 -2.06 -8.22
CA LEU A 576 -36.95 -1.53 -7.15
C LEU A 576 -38.43 -1.48 -7.56
N SER A 577 -38.73 -1.18 -8.81
CA SER A 577 -40.11 -1.21 -9.34
C SER A 577 -40.71 -2.62 -9.30
N GLN A 578 -39.93 -3.64 -9.62
CA GLN A 578 -40.36 -5.05 -9.63
C GLN A 578 -40.39 -5.70 -8.25
N VAL A 579 -39.71 -5.12 -7.26
CA VAL A 579 -39.70 -5.59 -5.86
C VAL A 579 -40.24 -4.47 -4.94
N PRO A 580 -41.57 -4.30 -4.81
CA PRO A 580 -42.15 -3.13 -4.13
C PRO A 580 -41.71 -2.98 -2.66
N SER A 581 -41.54 -4.10 -1.94
CA SER A 581 -41.11 -4.15 -0.54
C SER A 581 -39.59 -4.15 -0.39
N SER A 582 -38.86 -3.39 -1.21
CA SER A 582 -37.39 -3.27 -1.13
C SER A 582 -36.93 -1.82 -1.01
N VAL A 583 -35.73 -1.63 -0.47
CA VAL A 583 -35.05 -0.34 -0.44
C VAL A 583 -33.63 -0.48 -0.98
N LEU A 584 -33.06 0.64 -1.42
CA LEU A 584 -31.67 0.73 -1.87
C LEU A 584 -30.87 1.58 -0.89
N TRP A 585 -29.84 0.98 -0.30
CA TRP A 585 -28.99 1.59 0.69
C TRP A 585 -27.62 1.96 0.10
N LEU A 586 -27.36 3.26 -0.03
CA LEU A 586 -26.19 3.80 -0.72
C LEU A 586 -25.22 4.48 0.26
N LEU A 587 -23.92 4.49 -0.05
CA LEU A 587 -22.98 5.35 0.65
C LEU A 587 -23.12 6.81 0.14
N SER A 588 -23.28 7.77 1.05
CA SER A 588 -23.08 9.18 0.71
C SER A 588 -22.49 9.95 1.87
N ASP A 589 -21.47 10.73 1.58
CA ASP A 589 -20.91 11.75 2.48
C ASP A 589 -21.44 13.16 2.16
N ARG A 590 -22.33 13.30 1.16
CA ARG A 590 -22.89 14.57 0.71
C ARG A 590 -24.42 14.59 0.67
N PRO A 591 -25.08 15.52 1.40
CA PRO A 591 -26.52 15.72 1.30
C PRO A 591 -27.01 16.06 -0.11
N GLU A 592 -26.22 16.81 -0.89
CA GLU A 592 -26.56 17.22 -2.25
C GLU A 592 -26.65 16.01 -3.19
N THR A 593 -25.71 15.07 -3.06
CA THR A 593 -25.72 13.82 -3.84
C THR A 593 -26.94 12.97 -3.52
N ALA A 594 -27.29 12.85 -2.24
CA ALA A 594 -28.51 12.16 -1.84
C ALA A 594 -29.77 12.82 -2.43
N THR A 595 -29.79 14.16 -2.48
CA THR A 595 -30.89 14.94 -3.05
C THR A 595 -31.04 14.71 -4.55
N HIS A 596 -29.95 14.78 -5.31
CA HIS A 596 -29.98 14.52 -6.76
C HIS A 596 -30.42 13.10 -7.08
N LEU A 597 -29.85 12.10 -6.42
CA LEU A 597 -30.20 10.69 -6.67
C LEU A 597 -31.66 10.40 -6.31
N ARG A 598 -32.20 11.02 -5.25
CA ARG A 598 -33.63 10.94 -4.90
C ARG A 598 -34.52 11.58 -5.97
N ALA A 599 -34.15 12.74 -6.49
CA ALA A 599 -34.87 13.38 -7.58
C ALA A 599 -34.84 12.52 -8.86
N THR A 600 -33.70 11.90 -9.17
CA THR A 600 -33.59 10.95 -10.28
C THR A 600 -34.47 9.72 -10.06
N ALA A 601 -34.48 9.13 -8.86
CA ALA A 601 -35.37 8.02 -8.52
C ALA A 601 -36.86 8.37 -8.71
N ALA A 602 -37.28 9.57 -8.27
CA ALA A 602 -38.63 10.08 -8.50
C ALA A 602 -38.97 10.16 -10.00
N SER A 603 -38.03 10.62 -10.83
CA SER A 603 -38.22 10.69 -12.29
C SER A 603 -38.39 9.31 -12.95
N HIS A 604 -37.92 8.25 -12.28
CA HIS A 604 -38.15 6.85 -12.66
C HIS A 604 -39.40 6.23 -12.01
N GLY A 605 -40.22 7.01 -11.30
CA GLY A 605 -41.43 6.53 -10.64
C GLY A 605 -41.18 5.76 -9.33
N ILE A 606 -39.99 5.89 -8.75
CA ILE A 606 -39.65 5.26 -7.45
C ILE A 606 -39.79 6.31 -6.35
N ASP A 607 -40.47 5.95 -5.26
CA ASP A 607 -40.55 6.79 -4.06
C ASP A 607 -39.13 7.11 -3.54
N PRO A 608 -38.75 8.41 -3.48
CA PRO A 608 -37.46 8.85 -2.95
C PRO A 608 -37.09 8.32 -1.57
N GLN A 609 -38.07 7.98 -0.72
CA GLN A 609 -37.84 7.43 0.61
C GLN A 609 -37.27 6.00 0.56
N ARG A 610 -37.41 5.30 -0.57
CA ARG A 610 -36.80 3.97 -0.78
C ARG A 610 -35.30 4.03 -1.02
N LEU A 611 -34.72 5.23 -1.20
CA LEU A 611 -33.29 5.45 -1.24
C LEU A 611 -32.81 5.97 0.13
N ILE A 612 -32.07 5.11 0.81
CA ILE A 612 -31.50 5.36 2.14
C ILE A 612 -30.00 5.60 1.96
N PHE A 613 -29.42 6.55 2.70
CA PHE A 613 -28.02 6.93 2.55
C PHE A 613 -27.27 6.72 3.87
N ALA A 614 -26.23 5.89 3.84
CA ALA A 614 -25.36 5.63 4.97
C ALA A 614 -24.20 6.64 5.04
N PRO A 615 -23.82 7.11 6.24
CA PRO A 615 -22.61 7.90 6.42
C PRO A 615 -21.34 7.04 6.30
N ARG A 616 -20.16 7.65 6.34
CA ARG A 616 -18.91 6.91 6.55
C ARG A 616 -18.78 6.50 8.02
N LEU A 617 -18.22 5.32 8.26
CA LEU A 617 -17.96 4.78 9.60
C LEU A 617 -16.54 4.19 9.65
N PRO A 618 -15.96 4.03 10.86
CA PRO A 618 -14.77 3.21 11.06
C PRO A 618 -14.93 1.81 10.47
N LYS A 619 -13.81 1.17 10.08
CA LYS A 619 -13.84 -0.08 9.31
C LYS A 619 -14.64 -1.20 9.98
N ALA A 620 -14.45 -1.43 11.27
CA ALA A 620 -15.15 -2.49 12.01
C ALA A 620 -16.68 -2.29 12.00
N GLU A 621 -17.13 -1.06 12.30
CA GLU A 621 -18.55 -0.69 12.23
C GLU A 621 -19.10 -0.76 10.81
N HIS A 622 -18.30 -0.40 9.81
CA HIS A 622 -18.67 -0.53 8.41
C HIS A 622 -18.90 -2.00 8.02
N LEU A 623 -18.03 -2.92 8.41
CA LEU A 623 -18.22 -4.35 8.16
C LEU A 623 -19.45 -4.87 8.90
N GLN A 624 -19.66 -4.46 10.16
CA GLN A 624 -20.84 -4.87 10.93
C GLN A 624 -22.15 -4.39 10.29
N ARG A 625 -22.24 -3.12 9.86
CA ARG A 625 -23.47 -2.61 9.25
C ARG A 625 -23.82 -3.31 7.94
N GLN A 626 -22.82 -3.77 7.18
CA GLN A 626 -23.07 -4.42 5.90
C GLN A 626 -23.94 -5.67 6.08
N ALA A 627 -23.82 -6.38 7.20
CA ALA A 627 -24.64 -7.55 7.52
C ALA A 627 -26.16 -7.29 7.52
N CYS A 628 -26.60 -6.02 7.65
CA CYS A 628 -28.00 -5.62 7.50
C CYS A 628 -28.55 -5.77 6.08
N ALA A 629 -27.67 -5.68 5.07
CA ALA A 629 -28.06 -5.78 3.67
C ALA A 629 -28.35 -7.23 3.26
N ASP A 630 -29.15 -7.40 2.22
CA ASP A 630 -29.54 -8.69 1.66
C ASP A 630 -28.74 -9.04 0.40
N LEU A 631 -28.58 -8.08 -0.50
CA LEU A 631 -27.84 -8.25 -1.74
C LEU A 631 -27.09 -6.97 -2.09
N PHE A 632 -25.79 -7.09 -2.34
CA PHE A 632 -24.98 -5.99 -2.84
C PHE A 632 -25.16 -5.90 -4.37
N LEU A 633 -25.56 -4.72 -4.83
CA LEU A 633 -25.74 -4.39 -6.24
C LEU A 633 -24.50 -3.62 -6.73
N ASP A 634 -23.70 -4.27 -7.58
CA ASP A 634 -22.46 -3.70 -8.10
C ASP A 634 -22.67 -2.69 -9.25
N THR A 635 -21.62 -1.91 -9.53
CA THR A 635 -21.57 -0.86 -10.57
C THR A 635 -20.92 -1.37 -11.87
N LEU A 636 -21.16 -0.68 -12.99
CA LEU A 636 -20.93 -1.26 -14.33
C LEU A 636 -19.50 -1.06 -14.87
N TYR A 637 -19.00 0.17 -14.95
CA TYR A 637 -17.70 0.46 -15.59
C TYR A 637 -16.54 0.36 -14.61
N TYR A 638 -16.79 0.71 -13.36
CA TYR A 638 -15.85 0.56 -12.26
C TYR A 638 -16.53 -0.20 -11.13
N ASN A 639 -16.20 -1.48 -10.97
CA ASN A 639 -16.82 -2.35 -9.97
C ASN A 639 -16.48 -1.95 -8.52
N ALA A 640 -17.17 -2.59 -7.59
CA ALA A 640 -16.75 -2.72 -6.20
C ALA A 640 -15.44 -3.50 -6.13
N HIS A 641 -14.46 -2.92 -5.42
CA HIS A 641 -13.15 -3.53 -5.19
C HIS A 641 -13.09 -3.90 -3.70
N VAL A 642 -12.47 -3.05 -2.87
CA VAL A 642 -12.49 -3.21 -1.40
C VAL A 642 -13.91 -3.25 -0.84
N THR A 643 -14.82 -2.46 -1.40
CA THR A 643 -16.24 -2.48 -1.02
C THR A 643 -16.91 -3.83 -1.32
N GLY A 644 -16.46 -4.51 -2.37
CA GLY A 644 -16.97 -5.82 -2.76
C GLY A 644 -16.41 -6.92 -1.88
N SER A 645 -15.10 -6.90 -1.59
CA SER A 645 -14.49 -7.80 -0.62
C SER A 645 -15.06 -7.57 0.79
N ASP A 646 -15.37 -6.33 1.18
CA ASP A 646 -16.03 -6.00 2.45
C ASP A 646 -17.44 -6.59 2.53
N ALA A 647 -18.23 -6.50 1.45
CA ALA A 647 -19.57 -7.08 1.39
C ALA A 647 -19.52 -8.61 1.54
N LEU A 648 -18.64 -9.26 0.76
CA LEU A 648 -18.44 -10.70 0.81
C LEU A 648 -17.92 -11.15 2.19
N TRP A 649 -16.98 -10.40 2.78
CA TRP A 649 -16.47 -10.67 4.13
C TRP A 649 -17.58 -10.53 5.18
N SER A 650 -18.49 -9.58 4.99
CA SER A 650 -19.64 -9.35 5.88
C SER A 650 -20.80 -10.33 5.66
N GLY A 651 -20.65 -11.31 4.78
CA GLY A 651 -21.68 -12.32 4.49
C GLY A 651 -22.83 -11.80 3.61
N VAL A 652 -22.58 -10.76 2.82
CA VAL A 652 -23.53 -10.20 1.86
C VAL A 652 -23.14 -10.64 0.44
N PRO A 653 -23.98 -11.42 -0.25
CA PRO A 653 -23.75 -11.79 -1.65
C PRO A 653 -23.67 -10.54 -2.52
N LEU A 654 -22.78 -10.56 -3.50
CA LEU A 654 -22.57 -9.47 -4.45
C LEU A 654 -22.99 -9.92 -5.83
N LEU A 655 -23.83 -9.15 -6.51
CA LEU A 655 -24.20 -9.37 -7.91
C LEU A 655 -23.48 -8.34 -8.78
N THR A 656 -22.87 -8.78 -9.89
CA THR A 656 -22.15 -7.90 -10.82
C THR A 656 -22.43 -8.24 -12.28
N VAL A 657 -22.08 -7.33 -13.19
CA VAL A 657 -22.09 -7.54 -14.64
C VAL A 657 -20.66 -7.79 -15.10
N LEU A 658 -20.44 -8.81 -15.93
CA LEU A 658 -19.14 -9.08 -16.50
C LEU A 658 -18.77 -8.02 -17.55
N GLY A 659 -17.86 -7.10 -17.20
CA GLY A 659 -17.41 -6.02 -18.07
C GLY A 659 -16.29 -6.40 -19.05
N GLN A 660 -15.75 -5.39 -19.74
CA GLN A 660 -14.77 -5.52 -20.84
C GLN A 660 -13.46 -4.76 -20.59
N THR A 661 -13.26 -4.28 -19.37
CA THR A 661 -12.05 -3.55 -18.92
C THR A 661 -11.56 -4.16 -17.61
N PHE A 662 -10.34 -3.85 -17.20
CA PHE A 662 -9.80 -4.35 -15.92
C PHE A 662 -10.73 -3.99 -14.74
N ALA A 663 -11.07 -2.71 -14.58
CA ALA A 663 -11.89 -2.21 -13.47
C ALA A 663 -13.34 -2.71 -13.48
N SER A 664 -13.88 -3.11 -14.64
CA SER A 664 -15.25 -3.66 -14.77
C SER A 664 -15.32 -5.19 -14.62
N ARG A 665 -14.20 -5.83 -14.27
CA ARG A 665 -14.11 -7.28 -14.07
C ARG A 665 -13.61 -7.68 -12.68
N VAL A 666 -13.28 -6.71 -11.83
CA VAL A 666 -12.75 -6.99 -10.49
C VAL A 666 -13.75 -7.75 -9.66
N ALA A 667 -15.02 -7.34 -9.60
CA ALA A 667 -16.03 -8.04 -8.81
C ALA A 667 -16.25 -9.48 -9.29
N ALA A 668 -16.16 -9.75 -10.60
CA ALA A 668 -16.24 -11.10 -11.15
C ALA A 668 -15.06 -11.98 -10.67
N SER A 669 -13.86 -11.42 -10.57
CA SER A 669 -12.70 -12.11 -9.99
C SER A 669 -12.91 -12.40 -8.50
N LEU A 670 -13.42 -11.43 -7.72
CA LEU A 670 -13.72 -11.64 -6.30
C LEU A 670 -14.76 -12.76 -6.11
N LEU A 671 -15.85 -12.75 -6.89
CA LEU A 671 -16.89 -13.77 -6.83
C LEU A 671 -16.37 -15.15 -7.20
N THR A 672 -15.51 -15.24 -8.22
CA THR A 672 -14.88 -16.52 -8.60
C THR A 672 -13.99 -17.05 -7.48
N ALA A 673 -13.17 -16.20 -6.87
CA ALA A 673 -12.31 -16.57 -5.74
C ALA A 673 -13.09 -16.85 -4.44
N ALA A 674 -14.31 -16.32 -4.30
CA ALA A 674 -15.22 -16.61 -3.21
C ALA A 674 -16.10 -17.86 -3.44
N GLY A 675 -16.04 -18.48 -4.62
CA GLY A 675 -16.86 -19.66 -4.96
C GLY A 675 -18.32 -19.34 -5.31
N LEU A 676 -18.59 -18.12 -5.80
CA LEU A 676 -19.93 -17.63 -6.18
C LEU A 676 -20.03 -17.18 -7.66
N PRO A 677 -19.52 -17.95 -8.66
CA PRO A 677 -19.51 -17.50 -10.05
C PRO A 677 -20.91 -17.31 -10.67
N GLU A 678 -21.96 -17.90 -10.09
CA GLU A 678 -23.34 -17.71 -10.56
C GLU A 678 -23.85 -16.27 -10.37
N LEU A 679 -23.22 -15.48 -9.50
CA LEU A 679 -23.56 -14.07 -9.29
C LEU A 679 -22.89 -13.11 -10.31
N ILE A 680 -22.28 -13.68 -11.36
CA ILE A 680 -21.68 -12.94 -12.46
C ILE A 680 -22.68 -12.94 -13.63
N ALA A 681 -23.40 -11.83 -13.81
CA ALA A 681 -24.35 -11.68 -14.90
C ALA A 681 -23.62 -11.36 -16.22
N PRO A 682 -23.96 -12.03 -17.34
CA PRO A 682 -23.33 -11.77 -18.64
C PRO A 682 -23.83 -10.48 -19.32
N SER A 683 -24.89 -9.87 -18.80
CA SER A 683 -25.47 -8.63 -19.34
C SER A 683 -26.25 -7.87 -18.27
N LEU A 684 -26.53 -6.60 -18.54
CA LEU A 684 -27.34 -5.76 -17.64
C LEU A 684 -28.78 -6.29 -17.49
N ALA A 685 -29.36 -6.86 -18.55
CA ALA A 685 -30.69 -7.47 -18.48
C ALA A 685 -30.72 -8.72 -17.59
N ALA A 686 -29.69 -9.57 -17.70
CA ALA A 686 -29.55 -10.75 -16.84
C ALA A 686 -29.31 -10.35 -15.38
N TYR A 687 -28.54 -9.29 -15.15
CA TYR A 687 -28.33 -8.70 -13.83
C TYR A 687 -29.64 -8.26 -13.18
N GLU A 688 -30.49 -7.53 -13.91
CA GLU A 688 -31.79 -7.09 -13.40
C GLU A 688 -32.69 -8.28 -13.04
N GLN A 689 -32.78 -9.25 -13.94
CA GLN A 689 -33.58 -10.46 -13.72
C GLN A 689 -33.08 -11.24 -12.50
N HIS A 690 -31.76 -11.38 -12.36
CA HIS A 690 -31.16 -12.14 -11.26
C HIS A 690 -31.35 -11.42 -9.91
N ALA A 691 -31.22 -10.09 -9.87
CA ALA A 691 -31.49 -9.32 -8.65
C ALA A 691 -32.95 -9.46 -8.19
N VAL A 692 -33.91 -9.36 -9.12
CA VAL A 692 -35.34 -9.55 -8.83
C VAL A 692 -35.62 -10.98 -8.39
N TYR A 693 -35.03 -11.96 -9.06
CA TYR A 693 -35.17 -13.37 -8.71
C TYR A 693 -34.70 -13.64 -7.27
N LEU A 694 -33.48 -13.26 -6.91
CA LEU A 694 -32.95 -13.46 -5.55
C LEU A 694 -33.78 -12.75 -4.48
N ALA A 695 -34.25 -11.54 -4.77
CA ALA A 695 -35.09 -10.77 -3.85
C ALA A 695 -36.50 -11.36 -3.66
N THR A 696 -36.99 -12.16 -4.60
CA THR A 696 -38.30 -12.81 -4.53
C THR A 696 -38.22 -14.28 -4.11
N HIS A 697 -37.00 -14.85 -4.03
CA HIS A 697 -36.72 -16.23 -3.63
C HIS A 697 -35.82 -16.26 -2.38
N PRO A 698 -36.35 -15.87 -1.20
CA PRO A 698 -35.55 -15.68 0.02
C PRO A 698 -34.82 -16.94 0.48
N ALA A 699 -35.33 -18.14 0.18
CA ALA A 699 -34.64 -19.39 0.49
C ALA A 699 -33.33 -19.55 -0.28
N GLU A 700 -33.30 -19.17 -1.56
CA GLU A 700 -32.10 -19.24 -2.39
C GLU A 700 -31.09 -18.17 -2.02
N LEU A 701 -31.56 -16.94 -1.76
CA LEU A 701 -30.69 -15.90 -1.23
C LEU A 701 -30.10 -16.28 0.13
N HIS A 702 -30.89 -16.89 1.02
CA HIS A 702 -30.40 -17.42 2.29
C HIS A 702 -29.36 -18.53 2.10
N ALA A 703 -29.57 -19.44 1.15
CA ALA A 703 -28.61 -20.49 0.82
C ALA A 703 -27.26 -19.91 0.33
N LEU A 704 -27.29 -18.87 -0.50
CA LEU A 704 -26.07 -18.15 -0.92
C LEU A 704 -25.35 -17.50 0.27
N ARG A 705 -26.10 -16.87 1.18
CA ARG A 705 -25.55 -16.26 2.40
C ARG A 705 -24.90 -17.30 3.31
N GLN A 706 -25.54 -18.44 3.52
CA GLN A 706 -24.97 -19.53 4.30
C GLN A 706 -23.70 -20.07 3.64
N ARG A 707 -23.73 -20.37 2.33
CA ARG A 707 -22.56 -20.87 1.62
C ARG A 707 -21.37 -19.90 1.68
N LEU A 708 -21.62 -18.60 1.52
CA LEU A 708 -20.60 -17.56 1.68
C LEU A 708 -20.06 -17.55 3.11
N ALA A 709 -20.91 -17.66 4.12
CA ALA A 709 -20.47 -17.64 5.51
C ALA A 709 -19.66 -18.89 5.91
N ASP A 710 -20.02 -20.06 5.39
CA ASP A 710 -19.31 -21.32 5.59
C ASP A 710 -17.94 -21.30 4.92
N GLN A 711 -17.84 -20.70 3.73
CA GLN A 711 -16.63 -20.73 2.91
C GLN A 711 -15.72 -19.52 3.09
N ARG A 712 -16.21 -18.34 3.52
CA ARG A 712 -15.41 -17.09 3.58
C ARG A 712 -14.15 -17.22 4.44
N LEU A 713 -14.10 -18.17 5.37
CA LEU A 713 -12.93 -18.38 6.23
C LEU A 713 -11.84 -19.25 5.58
N HIS A 714 -12.16 -19.88 4.44
CA HIS A 714 -11.31 -20.89 3.79
C HIS A 714 -11.19 -20.69 2.27
N CYS A 715 -12.00 -19.80 1.69
CA CYS A 715 -11.95 -19.53 0.26
C CYS A 715 -10.67 -18.74 -0.09
N PRO A 716 -10.13 -18.92 -1.30
CA PRO A 716 -8.91 -18.22 -1.72
C PRO A 716 -8.95 -16.70 -1.59
N LEU A 717 -10.13 -16.08 -1.74
CA LEU A 717 -10.30 -14.62 -1.66
C LEU A 717 -9.80 -14.02 -0.33
N PHE A 718 -9.98 -14.75 0.78
CA PHE A 718 -9.66 -14.29 2.13
C PHE A 718 -8.50 -15.06 2.78
N ASP A 719 -7.83 -15.92 2.02
CA ASP A 719 -6.58 -16.57 2.41
C ASP A 719 -5.39 -15.65 2.09
N THR A 720 -5.17 -14.65 2.95
CA THR A 720 -4.09 -13.66 2.80
C THR A 720 -2.72 -14.33 2.69
N GLU A 721 -2.46 -15.35 3.50
CA GLU A 721 -1.17 -16.05 3.53
C GLU A 721 -0.88 -16.74 2.21
N ARG A 722 -1.85 -17.50 1.68
CA ARG A 722 -1.73 -18.12 0.35
C ARG A 722 -1.48 -17.08 -0.73
N THR A 723 -2.18 -15.95 -0.68
CA THR A 723 -2.00 -14.88 -1.67
C THR A 723 -0.59 -14.30 -1.59
N VAL A 724 -0.03 -14.08 -0.40
CA VAL A 724 1.36 -13.63 -0.22
C VAL A 724 2.35 -14.67 -0.76
N ARG A 725 2.13 -15.97 -0.53
CA ARG A 725 2.97 -17.03 -1.12
C ARG A 725 2.91 -17.06 -2.64
N HIS A 726 1.74 -16.80 -3.24
CA HIS A 726 1.61 -16.65 -4.70
C HIS A 726 2.33 -15.40 -5.23
N LEU A 727 2.26 -14.27 -4.51
CA LEU A 727 3.03 -13.07 -4.85
C LEU A 727 4.53 -13.36 -4.82
N GLU A 728 5.03 -14.02 -3.79
CA GLU A 728 6.44 -14.43 -3.67
C GLU A 728 6.89 -15.36 -4.79
N ALA A 729 6.08 -16.37 -5.12
CA ALA A 729 6.34 -17.23 -6.26
C ALA A 729 6.39 -16.44 -7.57
N GLY A 730 5.47 -15.49 -7.75
CA GLY A 730 5.46 -14.57 -8.89
C GLY A 730 6.70 -13.67 -8.96
N TYR A 731 7.15 -13.11 -7.84
CA TYR A 731 8.37 -12.32 -7.78
C TYR A 731 9.62 -13.14 -8.14
N ARG A 732 9.69 -14.40 -7.71
CA ARG A 732 10.78 -15.31 -8.11
C ARG A 732 10.75 -15.59 -9.61
N LEU A 733 9.58 -15.89 -10.18
CA LEU A 733 9.45 -16.11 -11.62
C LEU A 733 9.88 -14.87 -12.42
N ILE A 734 9.44 -13.68 -12.00
CA ILE A 734 9.86 -12.41 -12.59
C ILE A 734 11.38 -12.26 -12.52
N TRP A 735 11.99 -12.55 -11.36
CA TRP A 735 13.43 -12.40 -11.18
C TRP A 735 14.25 -13.42 -11.98
N GLU A 736 13.83 -14.68 -12.01
CA GLU A 736 14.43 -15.74 -12.82
C GLU A 736 14.37 -15.40 -14.31
N GLN A 737 13.22 -14.88 -14.77
CA GLN A 737 13.03 -14.45 -16.15
C GLN A 737 13.94 -13.25 -16.50
N TYR A 738 14.07 -12.28 -15.60
CA TYR A 738 15.01 -11.16 -15.75
C TYR A 738 16.47 -11.64 -15.85
N LEU A 739 16.90 -12.55 -14.97
CA LEU A 739 18.27 -13.11 -14.98
C LEU A 739 18.56 -13.93 -16.24
N ALA A 740 17.56 -14.58 -16.82
CA ALA A 740 17.67 -15.30 -18.08
C ALA A 740 17.82 -14.37 -19.30
N GLY A 741 17.58 -13.06 -19.14
CA GLY A 741 17.53 -12.10 -20.24
C GLY A 741 16.30 -12.27 -21.15
N ASP A 742 15.35 -13.12 -20.76
CA ASP A 742 14.13 -13.39 -21.53
C ASP A 742 12.99 -12.53 -21.00
N SER A 743 12.99 -11.23 -21.26
CA SER A 743 11.93 -10.36 -20.76
C SER A 743 10.67 -10.33 -21.64
N ALA A 744 10.39 -11.33 -22.50
CA ALA A 744 9.35 -11.14 -23.53
C ALA A 744 7.92 -11.57 -23.14
N SER A 745 7.73 -12.47 -22.16
CA SER A 745 6.45 -13.17 -21.97
C SER A 745 5.70 -12.83 -20.67
N SER A 746 4.36 -12.91 -20.73
CA SER A 746 3.53 -13.00 -19.53
C SER A 746 3.84 -14.29 -18.74
N LEU A 747 3.62 -14.23 -17.43
CA LEU A 747 3.93 -15.29 -16.48
C LEU A 747 2.66 -15.78 -15.80
N GLN A 748 2.57 -17.09 -15.59
CA GLN A 748 1.52 -17.72 -14.81
C GLN A 748 2.13 -18.24 -13.51
N VAL A 749 1.66 -17.73 -12.37
CA VAL A 749 1.99 -18.34 -11.08
C VAL A 749 1.30 -19.71 -11.04
N PRO A 750 2.04 -20.81 -10.82
CA PRO A 750 1.43 -22.12 -10.76
C PRO A 750 0.48 -22.19 -9.56
N VAL A 751 -0.66 -22.86 -9.73
CA VAL A 751 -1.48 -23.27 -8.59
C VAL A 751 -0.63 -24.25 -7.79
N GLN A 752 0.01 -23.77 -6.73
CA GLN A 752 0.59 -24.68 -5.77
C GLN A 752 -0.59 -25.38 -5.08
N SER A 753 -0.89 -26.62 -5.49
CA SER A 753 -1.43 -27.57 -4.50
C SER A 753 -0.47 -27.52 -3.31
N LEU A 754 -0.98 -27.50 -2.08
CA LEU A 754 -0.19 -27.85 -0.91
C LEU A 754 0.34 -29.27 -1.18
N GLY A 755 1.50 -29.34 -1.86
CA GLY A 755 1.63 -30.31 -2.92
C GLY A 755 2.93 -30.51 -3.67
N GLN A 756 3.98 -29.69 -3.59
CA GLN A 756 5.33 -30.03 -4.12
C GLN A 756 6.26 -28.81 -4.03
N ALA A 757 7.36 -28.94 -3.28
CA ALA A 757 8.51 -28.07 -3.37
C ALA A 757 9.42 -28.55 -4.52
N ALA A 758 9.89 -27.61 -5.35
CA ALA A 758 10.84 -27.87 -6.42
C ALA A 758 12.18 -28.38 -5.86
N ALA A 759 12.63 -29.54 -6.34
CA ALA A 759 14.00 -30.02 -6.17
C ALA A 759 14.82 -29.66 -7.41
N ALA A 760 16.05 -29.18 -7.18
CA ALA A 760 17.02 -28.82 -8.22
C ALA A 760 17.40 -30.01 -9.13
N PRO A 761 17.82 -29.79 -10.41
CA PRO A 761 18.15 -30.88 -11.33
C PRO A 761 19.59 -31.37 -11.16
N THR A 762 19.77 -32.69 -11.21
CA THR A 762 21.04 -33.36 -11.61
C THR A 762 20.71 -34.53 -12.56
N PRO A 763 21.57 -34.85 -13.54
CA PRO A 763 21.16 -35.41 -14.82
C PRO A 763 21.19 -36.94 -14.88
N SER A 764 20.26 -37.55 -15.64
CA SER A 764 20.53 -38.39 -16.83
C SER A 764 19.49 -39.49 -17.11
N LEU A 765 18.98 -39.45 -18.35
CA LEU A 765 18.69 -40.50 -19.34
C LEU A 765 17.73 -41.70 -19.04
N HIS A 766 16.71 -41.75 -19.91
CA HIS A 766 15.83 -42.87 -20.34
C HIS A 766 14.55 -43.18 -19.54
N GLY A 767 13.40 -43.04 -20.21
CA GLY A 767 12.07 -43.52 -19.78
C GLY A 767 11.83 -45.02 -20.10
N PRO A 768 10.61 -45.60 -19.89
CA PRO A 768 9.31 -44.94 -19.71
C PRO A 768 8.48 -45.35 -18.47
N VAL A 769 7.58 -44.43 -18.10
CA VAL A 769 6.27 -44.54 -17.41
C VAL A 769 5.96 -45.80 -16.58
N ARG A 770 5.78 -45.60 -15.26
CA ARG A 770 4.63 -46.11 -14.48
C ARG A 770 4.38 -45.25 -13.23
N SER A 771 3.10 -45.15 -12.90
CA SER A 771 2.41 -44.33 -11.89
C SER A 771 3.03 -44.26 -10.48
N SER A 772 3.00 -43.07 -9.86
CA SER A 772 2.34 -42.85 -8.55
C SER A 772 2.53 -41.40 -8.07
N SER A 773 1.42 -40.76 -7.75
CA SER A 773 1.25 -39.46 -7.07
C SER A 773 1.95 -39.37 -5.70
N THR A 774 2.41 -38.18 -5.28
CA THR A 774 2.15 -37.66 -3.92
C THR A 774 2.49 -36.15 -3.71
N PRO A 775 1.76 -35.43 -2.81
CA PRO A 775 1.83 -33.97 -2.58
C PRO A 775 2.43 -33.55 -1.20
N VAL A 776 2.85 -32.28 -0.99
CA VAL A 776 3.32 -31.69 0.31
C VAL A 776 2.41 -30.59 0.89
N VAL A 777 1.54 -31.06 1.79
CA VAL A 777 0.51 -30.44 2.64
C VAL A 777 1.08 -29.35 3.59
N SER A 778 0.22 -28.44 4.11
CA SER A 778 0.47 -27.67 5.34
C SER A 778 1.09 -28.61 6.37
N GLU A 779 2.22 -28.28 7.00
CA GLU A 779 2.84 -29.26 7.91
C GLU A 779 1.87 -29.63 9.04
N LEU A 780 1.29 -30.82 8.89
CA LEU A 780 0.45 -31.45 9.88
C LEU A 780 1.27 -31.58 11.16
N LEU A 781 0.67 -31.23 12.29
CA LEU A 781 1.24 -31.55 13.60
C LEU A 781 1.40 -33.07 13.66
N SER A 782 2.64 -33.54 13.67
CA SER A 782 2.97 -34.95 13.76
C SER A 782 3.58 -35.23 15.13
N CYS A 783 3.36 -36.45 15.64
CA CYS A 783 4.07 -36.94 16.81
C CYS A 783 4.61 -38.34 16.55
N THR A 784 5.77 -38.62 17.12
CA THR A 784 6.41 -39.94 17.08
C THR A 784 6.71 -40.37 18.49
N ALA A 785 6.17 -41.52 18.91
CA ALA A 785 6.46 -42.13 20.19
C ALA A 785 7.40 -43.32 19.98
N ASP A 786 8.45 -43.42 20.79
CA ASP A 786 9.29 -44.63 20.81
C ASP A 786 8.59 -45.80 21.53
N GLU A 787 9.14 -47.01 21.40
CA GLU A 787 8.58 -48.21 22.03
C GLU A 787 8.49 -48.08 23.56
N GLY A 788 9.46 -47.39 24.17
CA GLY A 788 9.47 -47.13 25.61
C GLY A 788 8.27 -46.30 26.06
N PHE A 789 7.97 -45.22 25.34
CA PHE A 789 6.85 -44.33 25.60
C PHE A 789 5.51 -45.05 25.39
N ILE A 790 5.40 -45.83 24.32
CA ILE A 790 4.19 -46.64 24.04
C ILE A 790 3.96 -47.65 25.18
N ASN A 791 4.99 -48.39 25.56
CA ASN A 791 4.92 -49.36 26.66
C ASN A 791 4.52 -48.69 27.98
N TRP A 792 5.15 -47.56 28.30
CA TRP A 792 4.83 -46.78 29.49
C TRP A 792 3.38 -46.27 29.47
N LEU A 793 2.95 -45.58 28.40
CA LEU A 793 1.63 -44.97 28.32
C LEU A 793 0.51 -46.02 28.38
N SER A 794 0.72 -47.19 27.75
CA SER A 794 -0.23 -48.30 27.78
C SER A 794 -0.49 -48.86 29.19
N GLN A 795 0.46 -48.65 30.12
CA GLN A 795 0.41 -49.15 31.52
C GLN A 795 0.21 -48.02 32.54
N ALA A 796 0.44 -46.76 32.17
CA ALA A 796 0.40 -45.60 33.06
C ALA A 796 -1.00 -45.30 33.65
N ALA A 797 -2.05 -45.92 33.11
CA ALA A 797 -3.45 -45.72 33.51
C ALA A 797 -3.90 -44.24 33.41
N GLY A 798 -3.61 -43.58 32.28
CA GLY A 798 -3.99 -42.19 32.05
C GLY A 798 -3.54 -41.64 30.69
N SER A 799 -3.55 -40.31 30.57
CA SER A 799 -3.17 -39.56 29.35
C SER A 799 -2.40 -38.29 29.70
N LEU A 800 -1.86 -37.61 28.69
CA LEU A 800 -1.14 -36.35 28.86
C LEU A 800 -1.95 -35.16 28.32
N LEU A 801 -1.82 -34.03 28.98
CA LEU A 801 -2.19 -32.73 28.49
C LEU A 801 -0.95 -31.85 28.42
N ILE A 802 -0.71 -31.27 27.26
CA ILE A 802 0.47 -30.46 26.96
C ILE A 802 -0.01 -29.11 26.41
N THR A 803 0.51 -28.01 26.94
CA THR A 803 0.29 -26.68 26.37
C THR A 803 1.48 -26.29 25.50
N THR A 804 1.23 -25.50 24.45
CA THR A 804 2.26 -25.06 23.51
C THR A 804 2.25 -23.54 23.41
N TYR A 805 3.43 -22.94 23.32
CA TYR A 805 3.54 -21.49 23.37
C TYR A 805 3.17 -20.83 22.04
N GLN A 806 4.03 -20.96 21.02
CA GLN A 806 3.84 -20.33 19.71
C GLN A 806 2.82 -21.06 18.83
N ALA A 807 2.73 -22.39 18.96
CA ALA A 807 1.81 -23.18 18.15
C ALA A 807 0.33 -22.94 18.52
N GLY A 808 0.06 -22.30 19.66
CA GLY A 808 -1.30 -21.91 20.07
C GLY A 808 -2.22 -23.10 20.31
N LYS A 809 -1.68 -24.23 20.78
CA LYS A 809 -2.42 -25.49 20.93
C LYS A 809 -2.32 -26.07 22.34
N VAL A 810 -3.42 -26.66 22.79
CA VAL A 810 -3.44 -27.66 23.87
C VAL A 810 -3.49 -29.04 23.19
N LEU A 811 -2.51 -29.87 23.48
CA LEU A 811 -2.36 -31.22 22.94
C LEU A 811 -2.78 -32.24 24.00
N LEU A 812 -3.63 -33.17 23.60
CA LEU A 812 -4.13 -34.26 24.42
C LEU A 812 -3.58 -35.57 23.84
N VAL A 813 -2.67 -36.21 24.57
CA VAL A 813 -2.01 -37.46 24.18
C VAL A 813 -2.63 -38.61 24.95
N GLY A 814 -3.43 -39.41 24.28
CA GLY A 814 -4.19 -40.52 24.85
C GLY A 814 -3.74 -41.91 24.37
N TRP A 815 -4.39 -42.93 24.88
CA TRP A 815 -4.22 -44.33 24.48
C TRP A 815 -5.57 -44.95 24.14
N ASN A 816 -5.71 -45.56 22.96
CA ASN A 816 -6.97 -46.16 22.52
C ASN A 816 -7.04 -47.69 22.70
N GLY A 817 -6.06 -48.30 23.36
CA GLY A 817 -5.93 -49.76 23.48
C GLY A 817 -4.99 -50.39 22.44
N GLN A 818 -4.63 -49.66 21.39
CA GLN A 818 -3.76 -50.15 20.31
C GLN A 818 -2.59 -49.20 20.02
N GLN A 819 -2.81 -47.88 20.07
CA GLN A 819 -1.82 -46.88 19.73
C GLN A 819 -2.01 -45.58 20.53
N VAL A 820 -0.96 -44.76 20.52
CA VAL A 820 -0.99 -43.38 21.01
C VAL A 820 -1.90 -42.56 20.11
N THR A 821 -2.78 -41.74 20.70
CA THR A 821 -3.66 -40.82 19.99
C THR A 821 -3.31 -39.39 20.33
N LEU A 822 -3.26 -38.50 19.34
CA LEU A 822 -3.02 -37.08 19.53
C LEU A 822 -4.26 -36.27 19.13
N LEU A 823 -4.72 -35.40 20.01
CA LEU A 823 -5.80 -34.45 19.75
C LEU A 823 -5.32 -33.03 20.06
N ALA A 824 -5.36 -32.14 19.06
CA ALA A 824 -5.00 -30.74 19.23
C ALA A 824 -6.26 -29.86 19.37
N ARG A 825 -6.19 -28.86 20.25
CA ARG A 825 -7.20 -27.80 20.41
C ARG A 825 -6.54 -26.44 20.36
N GLN A 826 -7.09 -25.54 19.56
CA GLN A 826 -6.54 -24.19 19.39
C GLN A 826 -6.91 -23.29 20.58
N PHE A 827 -5.93 -22.60 21.13
CA PHE A 827 -6.06 -21.58 22.17
C PHE A 827 -5.07 -20.43 21.92
N THR A 828 -5.39 -19.22 22.36
CA THR A 828 -4.51 -18.06 22.19
C THR A 828 -3.36 -18.12 23.20
N LYS A 829 -2.19 -18.64 22.79
CA LYS A 829 -0.97 -18.72 23.62
C LYS A 829 -1.23 -19.44 24.96
N PRO A 830 -1.61 -20.72 24.95
CA PRO A 830 -1.86 -21.49 26.17
C PRO A 830 -0.54 -21.68 26.95
N MET A 831 -0.56 -21.36 28.24
CA MET A 831 0.60 -21.35 29.12
C MET A 831 0.46 -22.38 30.25
N GLY A 832 0.39 -21.96 31.52
CA GLY A 832 0.22 -22.87 32.65
C GLY A 832 -1.13 -23.60 32.66
N VAL A 833 -1.11 -24.84 33.17
CA VAL A 833 -2.31 -25.66 33.37
C VAL A 833 -2.29 -26.26 34.79
N ALA A 834 -3.45 -26.37 35.45
CA ALA A 834 -3.59 -27.02 36.75
C ALA A 834 -4.74 -28.03 36.74
N LEU A 835 -4.62 -29.08 37.57
CA LEU A 835 -5.63 -30.13 37.73
C LEU A 835 -6.01 -30.28 39.20
N ALA A 836 -7.29 -30.46 39.48
CA ALA A 836 -7.81 -30.80 40.81
C ALA A 836 -9.09 -31.64 40.70
N GLY A 837 -8.94 -32.97 40.80
CA GLY A 837 -10.04 -33.90 40.56
C GLY A 837 -10.58 -33.76 39.15
N ASP A 838 -11.89 -33.53 39.01
CA ASP A 838 -12.54 -33.30 37.71
C ASP A 838 -12.42 -31.85 37.19
N ARG A 839 -11.66 -30.98 37.88
CA ARG A 839 -11.42 -29.58 37.45
C ARG A 839 -10.09 -29.43 36.76
N LEU A 840 -10.07 -28.57 35.75
CA LEU A 840 -8.89 -28.15 35.00
C LEU A 840 -8.89 -26.63 34.89
N ALA A 841 -7.74 -26.00 35.11
CA ALA A 841 -7.55 -24.57 34.84
C ALA A 841 -6.49 -24.41 33.74
N LEU A 842 -6.72 -23.50 32.80
CA LEU A 842 -5.81 -23.17 31.71
C LEU A 842 -5.63 -21.66 31.63
N THR A 843 -4.39 -21.20 31.64
CA THR A 843 -4.07 -19.79 31.37
C THR A 843 -3.76 -19.58 29.90
N THR A 844 -4.27 -18.49 29.32
CA THR A 844 -3.98 -18.03 27.96
C THR A 844 -3.38 -16.64 28.00
N LYS A 845 -3.18 -15.99 26.85
CA LYS A 845 -2.63 -14.62 26.79
C LYS A 845 -3.40 -13.61 27.65
N HIS A 846 -4.73 -13.72 27.70
CA HIS A 846 -5.60 -12.68 28.29
C HIS A 846 -6.63 -13.23 29.29
N GLU A 847 -6.70 -14.55 29.45
CA GLU A 847 -7.77 -15.21 30.18
C GLU A 847 -7.26 -16.37 31.03
N VAL A 848 -8.00 -16.68 32.09
CA VAL A 848 -7.89 -17.94 32.82
C VAL A 848 -9.21 -18.70 32.69
N LEU A 849 -9.16 -19.85 32.04
CA LEU A 849 -10.33 -20.70 31.79
C LEU A 849 -10.38 -21.83 32.80
N LEU A 850 -11.51 -21.95 33.50
CA LEU A 850 -11.82 -23.07 34.37
C LEU A 850 -12.75 -24.04 33.65
N PHE A 851 -12.38 -25.31 33.64
CA PHE A 851 -13.12 -26.41 33.04
C PHE A 851 -13.53 -27.42 34.11
N ALA A 852 -14.63 -28.12 33.85
CA ALA A 852 -15.03 -29.30 34.61
C ALA A 852 -15.32 -30.47 33.67
N ASN A 853 -14.89 -31.67 34.05
CA ASN A 853 -15.10 -32.89 33.30
C ASN A 853 -16.57 -33.33 33.35
N ALA A 854 -17.22 -33.38 32.19
CA ALA A 854 -18.59 -33.85 32.00
C ALA A 854 -18.60 -35.29 31.48
N ARG A 855 -18.13 -36.23 32.30
CA ARG A 855 -17.99 -37.66 31.92
C ARG A 855 -19.23 -38.27 31.26
N PRO A 856 -20.48 -38.02 31.73
CA PRO A 856 -21.66 -38.63 31.11
C PRO A 856 -21.90 -38.21 29.64
N LEU A 857 -21.32 -37.07 29.21
CA LEU A 857 -21.46 -36.56 27.84
C LEU A 857 -20.32 -37.00 26.92
N ALA A 858 -19.21 -37.51 27.46
CA ALA A 858 -18.02 -37.83 26.68
C ALA A 858 -18.29 -38.91 25.62
N ALA A 859 -19.03 -39.96 25.98
CA ALA A 859 -19.37 -41.06 25.10
C ALA A 859 -20.31 -40.64 23.95
N SER A 860 -21.11 -39.60 24.13
CA SER A 860 -22.06 -39.10 23.11
C SER A 860 -21.59 -37.80 22.44
N TYR A 861 -20.35 -37.37 22.68
CA TYR A 861 -19.87 -36.12 22.10
C TYR A 861 -19.84 -36.16 20.56
N LEU A 862 -19.36 -37.25 19.98
CA LEU A 862 -19.35 -37.48 18.54
C LEU A 862 -20.41 -38.52 18.18
N ASP A 863 -21.43 -38.11 17.43
CA ASP A 863 -22.55 -38.97 17.05
C ASP A 863 -22.10 -40.11 16.10
N ASP A 864 -21.10 -39.86 15.27
CA ASP A 864 -20.51 -40.82 14.33
C ASP A 864 -19.53 -41.79 15.00
N GLN A 865 -19.02 -41.46 16.19
CA GLN A 865 -18.01 -42.21 16.92
C GLN A 865 -18.30 -42.26 18.43
N PRO A 866 -19.43 -42.88 18.83
CA PRO A 866 -19.80 -42.96 20.23
C PRO A 866 -18.74 -43.74 21.04
N GLY A 867 -18.44 -43.26 22.25
CA GLY A 867 -17.44 -43.85 23.14
C GLY A 867 -15.99 -43.59 22.73
N ARG A 868 -15.73 -42.71 21.75
CA ARG A 868 -14.36 -42.30 21.36
C ARG A 868 -13.60 -41.65 22.52
N TYR A 869 -14.28 -40.85 23.34
CA TYR A 869 -13.69 -40.16 24.48
C TYR A 869 -14.30 -40.66 25.78
N ASP A 870 -13.48 -40.80 26.83
CA ASP A 870 -13.89 -41.19 28.18
C ASP A 870 -13.94 -40.01 29.17
N ALA A 871 -13.45 -38.83 28.75
CA ALA A 871 -13.59 -37.58 29.45
C ALA A 871 -13.84 -36.42 28.48
N LEU A 872 -14.62 -35.43 28.92
CA LEU A 872 -14.95 -34.24 28.15
C LEU A 872 -14.92 -33.01 29.07
N TYR A 873 -13.87 -32.22 28.98
CA TYR A 873 -13.73 -30.99 29.75
C TYR A 873 -14.52 -29.85 29.12
N LEU A 874 -15.52 -29.35 29.86
CA LEU A 874 -16.37 -28.23 29.45
C LEU A 874 -15.95 -26.94 30.16
N PRO A 875 -15.89 -25.80 29.46
CA PRO A 875 -15.63 -24.51 30.10
C PRO A 875 -16.77 -24.15 31.06
N ARG A 876 -16.42 -23.66 32.25
CA ARG A 876 -17.37 -23.25 33.31
C ARG A 876 -17.28 -21.79 33.66
N SER A 877 -16.06 -21.26 33.67
CA SER A 877 -15.82 -19.86 33.97
C SER A 877 -14.60 -19.39 33.20
N THR A 878 -14.66 -18.18 32.70
CA THR A 878 -13.53 -17.48 32.09
C THR A 878 -13.31 -16.21 32.88
N TYR A 879 -12.11 -16.05 33.43
CA TYR A 879 -11.67 -14.80 34.05
C TYR A 879 -10.87 -14.02 33.02
N PHE A 880 -11.30 -12.80 32.72
CA PHE A 880 -10.56 -11.89 31.84
C PHE A 880 -9.53 -11.15 32.68
N THR A 881 -8.26 -11.50 32.50
CA THR A 881 -7.18 -11.02 33.36
C THR A 881 -6.28 -9.99 32.66
N GLY A 882 -6.41 -9.84 31.34
CA GLY A 882 -5.47 -9.05 30.54
C GLY A 882 -4.12 -9.76 30.39
N ASP A 883 -3.14 -9.07 29.82
CA ASP A 883 -1.81 -9.63 29.54
C ASP A 883 -0.94 -9.65 30.80
N LEU A 884 -1.10 -10.67 31.65
CA LEU A 884 -0.35 -10.84 32.91
C LEU A 884 0.76 -11.89 32.81
N ASN A 885 0.80 -12.66 31.72
CA ASN A 885 1.76 -13.75 31.50
C ASN A 885 1.83 -14.74 32.68
N PHE A 886 0.72 -15.42 33.00
CA PHE A 886 0.74 -16.45 34.03
C PHE A 886 1.52 -17.70 33.59
N HIS A 887 2.71 -17.92 34.14
CA HIS A 887 3.64 -18.97 33.68
C HIS A 887 3.38 -20.35 34.32
N ASP A 888 3.02 -20.41 35.60
CA ASP A 888 2.69 -21.67 36.29
C ASP A 888 1.48 -21.42 37.20
N ILE A 889 0.67 -22.45 37.37
CA ILE A 889 -0.58 -22.37 38.14
C ILE A 889 -0.83 -23.66 38.92
N ALA A 890 -1.49 -23.55 40.08
CA ALA A 890 -1.83 -24.70 40.90
C ALA A 890 -3.10 -24.47 41.73
N PHE A 891 -3.87 -25.53 41.94
CA PHE A 891 -4.97 -25.48 42.92
C PHE A 891 -4.41 -25.69 44.32
N GLY A 892 -4.79 -24.82 45.26
CA GLY A 892 -4.53 -24.92 46.68
C GLY A 892 -5.79 -24.75 47.51
N GLU A 893 -5.65 -24.69 48.84
CA GLU A 893 -6.79 -24.55 49.75
C GLU A 893 -7.56 -23.24 49.53
N ALA A 894 -6.85 -22.15 49.21
CA ALA A 894 -7.41 -20.83 48.91
C ALA A 894 -7.92 -20.67 47.47
N GLY A 895 -7.99 -21.73 46.68
CA GLY A 895 -8.42 -21.70 45.27
C GLY A 895 -7.26 -21.82 44.28
N LEU A 896 -7.39 -21.19 43.11
CA LEU A 896 -6.38 -21.24 42.06
C LEU A 896 -5.29 -20.18 42.30
N TRP A 897 -4.07 -20.65 42.49
CA TRP A 897 -2.86 -19.83 42.59
C TRP A 897 -2.19 -19.67 41.22
N LEU A 898 -1.68 -18.47 40.98
CA LEU A 898 -1.13 -18.03 39.71
C LEU A 898 0.25 -17.40 39.92
N VAL A 899 1.23 -17.80 39.13
CA VAL A 899 2.52 -17.10 39.04
C VAL A 899 2.38 -15.95 38.05
N ASN A 900 2.17 -14.73 38.56
CA ASN A 900 2.07 -13.51 37.74
C ASN A 900 3.47 -13.00 37.41
N THR A 901 4.01 -13.46 36.29
CA THR A 901 5.37 -13.12 35.88
C THR A 901 5.52 -11.63 35.57
N ARG A 902 4.50 -11.03 34.93
CA ARG A 902 4.56 -9.60 34.59
C ARG A 902 4.64 -8.71 35.84
N PHE A 903 3.96 -9.06 36.93
CA PHE A 903 4.02 -8.33 38.19
C PHE A 903 4.99 -8.92 39.22
N SER A 904 5.75 -9.96 38.86
CA SER A 904 6.73 -10.62 39.73
C SER A 904 6.14 -11.08 41.08
N CYS A 905 4.91 -11.62 41.07
CA CYS A 905 4.18 -11.99 42.29
C CYS A 905 3.35 -13.28 42.14
N LEU A 906 3.02 -13.91 43.28
CA LEU A 906 1.97 -14.90 43.38
C LEU A 906 0.62 -14.20 43.55
N ALA A 907 -0.39 -14.69 42.84
CA ALA A 907 -1.72 -14.11 42.84
C ALA A 907 -2.82 -15.18 42.89
N THR A 908 -4.03 -14.75 43.25
CA THR A 908 -5.26 -15.53 43.13
C THR A 908 -6.25 -14.84 42.19
N LEU A 909 -7.16 -15.61 41.61
CA LEU A 909 -8.27 -15.06 40.81
C LEU A 909 -9.19 -14.17 41.66
N SER A 910 -9.84 -13.21 41.02
CA SER A 910 -10.84 -12.33 41.62
C SER A 910 -12.01 -12.11 40.66
N PRO A 911 -13.26 -12.03 41.15
CA PRO A 911 -14.39 -11.61 40.34
C PRO A 911 -14.38 -10.09 40.06
N ASP A 912 -13.76 -9.30 40.94
CA ASP A 912 -13.83 -7.83 40.89
C ASP A 912 -12.57 -7.19 40.29
N PHE A 913 -11.46 -7.93 40.22
CA PHE A 913 -10.15 -7.44 39.81
C PHE A 913 -9.47 -8.41 38.85
N SER A 914 -8.56 -7.92 38.00
CA SER A 914 -7.80 -8.77 37.07
C SER A 914 -7.02 -9.88 37.77
N PHE A 915 -6.54 -9.63 38.98
CA PHE A 915 -5.95 -10.60 39.90
C PHE A 915 -5.87 -9.97 41.31
N VAL A 916 -5.64 -10.80 42.33
CA VAL A 916 -5.32 -10.33 43.69
C VAL A 916 -3.92 -10.82 44.06
N PRO A 917 -2.93 -9.92 44.25
CA PRO A 917 -1.60 -10.31 44.69
C PRO A 917 -1.66 -10.86 46.13
N ARG A 918 -0.88 -11.90 46.40
CA ARG A 918 -0.82 -12.59 47.69
C ARG A 918 0.57 -12.59 48.29
N TRP A 919 1.59 -12.64 47.45
CA TRP A 919 2.99 -12.62 47.86
C TRP A 919 3.86 -12.16 46.69
N HIS A 920 4.97 -11.48 46.99
CA HIS A 920 6.06 -11.23 46.06
C HIS A 920 7.38 -11.32 46.84
N PRO A 921 8.52 -11.61 46.20
CA PRO A 921 9.82 -11.63 46.89
C PRO A 921 10.11 -10.29 47.57
N ALA A 922 10.75 -10.28 48.74
CA ALA A 922 11.01 -9.03 49.47
C ALA A 922 11.94 -8.06 48.73
N PHE A 923 12.76 -8.57 47.79
CA PHE A 923 13.59 -7.71 46.95
C PHE A 923 12.79 -6.99 45.85
N ILE A 924 11.52 -7.33 45.60
CA ILE A 924 10.64 -6.58 44.69
C ILE A 924 10.01 -5.41 45.44
N SER A 925 10.43 -4.19 45.11
CA SER A 925 10.00 -2.99 45.82
C SER A 925 8.55 -2.57 45.50
N GLU A 926 8.04 -2.93 44.33
CA GLU A 926 6.74 -2.50 43.85
C GLU A 926 6.09 -3.52 42.91
N LEU A 927 4.77 -3.69 43.02
CA LEU A 927 3.96 -4.46 42.08
C LEU A 927 3.68 -3.64 40.81
N ALA A 928 4.63 -3.65 39.88
CA ALA A 928 4.52 -3.00 38.58
C ALA A 928 4.53 -4.03 37.42
N PRO A 929 3.89 -3.75 36.27
CA PRO A 929 3.80 -4.67 35.13
C PRO A 929 5.11 -4.77 34.30
N GLU A 930 6.24 -4.99 34.97
CA GLU A 930 7.58 -4.74 34.44
C GLU A 930 8.46 -6.00 34.32
N ASP A 931 7.99 -7.17 34.76
CA ASP A 931 8.74 -8.44 34.69
C ASP A 931 10.18 -8.31 35.22
N ARG A 932 10.30 -7.88 36.48
CA ARG A 932 11.59 -7.50 37.10
C ARG A 932 12.49 -8.70 37.38
N CYS A 933 11.93 -9.79 37.93
CA CYS A 933 12.67 -11.02 38.26
C CYS A 933 12.32 -12.24 37.41
N HIS A 934 11.24 -12.13 36.61
CA HIS A 934 10.64 -13.25 35.89
C HIS A 934 10.34 -14.45 36.78
N LEU A 935 9.40 -14.24 37.71
CA LEU A 935 8.85 -15.31 38.52
C LEU A 935 8.20 -16.35 37.60
N ASN A 936 8.62 -17.60 37.67
CA ASN A 936 8.44 -18.55 36.57
C ASN A 936 7.74 -19.86 36.97
N GLY A 937 7.94 -20.35 38.20
CA GLY A 937 7.45 -21.67 38.59
C GLY A 937 6.96 -21.72 40.04
N LEU A 938 6.06 -22.68 40.33
CA LEU A 938 5.41 -22.85 41.63
C LEU A 938 5.31 -24.31 42.08
N ALA A 939 5.74 -24.60 43.30
CA ALA A 939 5.53 -25.88 43.99
C ALA A 939 4.60 -25.70 45.19
N MET A 940 3.64 -26.62 45.32
CA MET A 940 2.71 -26.67 46.43
C MET A 940 3.13 -27.74 47.44
N VAL A 941 3.09 -27.41 48.74
CA VAL A 941 3.27 -28.36 49.85
C VAL A 941 2.06 -28.26 50.75
N ALA A 942 1.44 -29.40 51.06
CA ALA A 942 0.21 -29.46 51.87
C ALA A 942 -0.89 -28.49 51.40
N GLY A 943 -1.04 -28.30 50.08
CA GLY A 943 -2.09 -27.44 49.51
C GLY A 943 -1.79 -25.94 49.51
N GLN A 944 -0.59 -25.52 49.93
CA GLN A 944 -0.15 -24.13 49.96
C GLN A 944 1.07 -23.87 49.06
N PRO A 945 1.20 -22.68 48.44
CA PRO A 945 2.43 -22.28 47.75
C PRO A 945 3.61 -22.31 48.72
N LYS A 946 4.65 -23.08 48.41
CA LYS A 946 5.80 -23.23 49.31
C LYS A 946 7.12 -22.87 48.66
N TYR A 947 7.33 -23.25 47.39
CA TYR A 947 8.56 -22.91 46.68
C TYR A 947 8.26 -22.30 45.32
N VAL A 948 9.03 -21.28 44.95
CA VAL A 948 8.94 -20.64 43.64
C VAL A 948 10.31 -20.47 43.01
N THR A 949 10.35 -20.45 41.68
CA THR A 949 11.57 -20.18 40.92
C THR A 949 11.46 -18.85 40.17
N ALA A 950 12.56 -18.11 40.08
CA ALA A 950 12.68 -16.90 39.27
C ALA A 950 13.96 -16.93 38.43
N LEU A 951 14.00 -16.18 37.33
CA LEU A 951 15.19 -16.15 36.46
C LEU A 951 16.29 -15.22 36.97
N GLY A 952 16.01 -14.35 37.93
CA GLY A 952 17.00 -13.47 38.54
C GLY A 952 16.59 -12.88 39.89
N GLU A 953 17.55 -12.69 40.79
CA GLU A 953 17.39 -11.88 42.02
C GLU A 953 17.57 -10.39 41.65
N THR A 954 16.54 -9.78 41.07
CA THR A 954 16.58 -8.40 40.55
C THR A 954 15.24 -7.69 40.69
N ASP A 955 15.32 -6.41 41.02
CA ASP A 955 14.20 -5.47 41.05
C ASP A 955 14.25 -4.44 39.90
N THR A 956 15.10 -4.69 38.90
CA THR A 956 15.20 -3.87 37.68
C THR A 956 14.34 -4.48 36.59
N VAL A 957 13.60 -3.64 35.86
CA VAL A 957 12.79 -4.03 34.68
C VAL A 957 13.60 -4.92 33.75
N GLY A 958 13.20 -6.18 33.62
CA GLY A 958 13.87 -7.16 32.77
C GLY A 958 15.32 -7.51 33.12
N GLY A 959 15.81 -7.19 34.33
CA GLY A 959 17.22 -7.33 34.72
C GLY A 959 17.76 -8.76 34.62
N TRP A 960 16.88 -9.75 34.76
CA TRP A 960 17.18 -11.19 34.69
C TRP A 960 17.75 -11.63 33.34
N ARG A 961 17.47 -10.89 32.24
CA ARG A 961 17.95 -11.23 30.89
C ARG A 961 19.47 -11.27 30.78
N THR A 962 20.16 -10.43 31.55
CA THR A 962 21.63 -10.35 31.52
C THR A 962 22.31 -11.53 32.20
N THR A 963 21.61 -12.23 33.10
CA THR A 963 22.16 -13.31 33.92
C THR A 963 21.47 -14.65 33.70
N GLN A 964 20.55 -14.77 32.74
CA GLN A 964 19.74 -15.96 32.45
C GLN A 964 20.43 -17.34 32.52
N ALA A 965 21.74 -17.43 32.19
CA ALA A 965 22.48 -18.68 32.22
C ALA A 965 22.83 -19.15 33.64
N THR A 966 22.88 -18.24 34.63
CA THR A 966 23.35 -18.49 36.01
C THR A 966 22.60 -17.69 37.09
N GLY A 967 21.69 -16.79 36.72
CA GLY A 967 21.03 -15.85 37.63
C GLY A 967 19.81 -16.41 38.35
N GLY A 968 19.34 -17.58 37.94
CA GLY A 968 18.12 -18.18 38.45
C GLY A 968 18.21 -18.57 39.92
N ILE A 969 17.07 -18.47 40.59
CA ILE A 969 16.93 -18.68 42.03
C ILE A 969 15.74 -19.57 42.39
N LEU A 970 15.81 -20.19 43.56
CA LEU A 970 14.73 -20.91 44.22
C LEU A 970 14.43 -20.22 45.56
N ILE A 971 13.18 -19.90 45.82
CA ILE A 971 12.74 -19.14 47.00
C ILE A 971 11.72 -19.97 47.80
N ASP A 972 11.86 -19.98 49.12
CA ASP A 972 10.82 -20.46 50.04
C ASP A 972 9.83 -19.32 50.32
N VAL A 973 8.56 -19.53 50.00
CA VAL A 973 7.51 -18.49 50.07
C VAL A 973 7.21 -18.06 51.50
N ASP A 974 7.29 -18.98 52.47
CA ASP A 974 6.91 -18.68 53.86
C ASP A 974 7.97 -17.85 54.58
N SER A 975 9.24 -18.15 54.32
CA SER A 975 10.38 -17.46 54.95
C SER A 975 10.94 -16.32 54.10
N ASP A 976 10.59 -16.27 52.82
CA ASP A 976 11.20 -15.41 51.78
C ASP A 976 12.70 -15.68 51.54
N GLU A 977 13.25 -16.78 52.08
CA GLU A 977 14.65 -17.13 51.92
C GLU A 977 14.94 -17.70 50.53
N ILE A 978 16.02 -17.21 49.91
CA ILE A 978 16.56 -17.76 48.66
C ILE A 978 17.41 -18.99 49.00
N LEU A 979 16.83 -20.18 48.75
CA LEU A 979 17.42 -21.48 49.06
C LEU A 979 18.54 -21.88 48.08
N LEU A 980 18.42 -21.49 46.80
CA LEU A 980 19.42 -21.76 45.78
C LEU A 980 19.61 -20.56 44.86
N ARG A 981 20.85 -20.37 44.40
CA ARG A 981 21.28 -19.42 43.37
C ARG A 981 22.11 -20.15 42.32
N GLY A 982 22.36 -19.54 41.17
CA GLY A 982 23.19 -20.17 40.14
C GLY A 982 22.41 -21.00 39.12
N LEU A 983 21.08 -21.01 39.18
CA LEU A 983 20.27 -21.84 38.28
C LEU A 983 20.22 -21.21 36.88
N SER A 984 20.19 -22.06 35.85
CA SER A 984 20.06 -21.68 34.46
C SER A 984 18.60 -21.77 34.04
N MET A 985 17.93 -20.63 34.01
CA MET A 985 16.51 -20.51 33.69
C MET A 985 15.59 -21.55 34.36
N PRO A 986 15.50 -21.59 35.70
CA PRO A 986 14.76 -22.63 36.41
C PRO A 986 13.23 -22.58 36.15
N HIS A 987 12.60 -23.75 36.00
CA HIS A 987 11.18 -23.89 35.66
C HIS A 987 10.52 -25.06 36.42
N SER A 988 9.19 -24.98 36.61
CA SER A 988 8.30 -26.05 37.13
C SER A 988 8.82 -26.79 38.37
N PRO A 989 9.07 -26.12 39.50
CA PRO A 989 9.36 -26.81 40.75
C PRO A 989 8.14 -27.63 41.20
N ARG A 990 8.34 -28.85 41.71
CA ARG A 990 7.30 -29.77 42.18
C ARG A 990 7.73 -30.45 43.48
N TRP A 991 6.84 -30.48 44.46
CA TRP A 991 7.02 -31.28 45.67
C TRP A 991 6.47 -32.68 45.45
N TYR A 992 7.28 -33.72 45.65
CA TYR A 992 6.87 -35.10 45.44
C TYR A 992 7.71 -36.08 46.25
N ARG A 993 7.04 -36.99 46.98
CA ARG A 993 7.67 -37.98 47.88
C ARG A 993 8.69 -37.34 48.84
N ASP A 994 8.25 -36.25 49.48
CA ASP A 994 9.03 -35.46 50.45
C ASP A 994 10.35 -34.90 49.92
N ARG A 995 10.41 -34.67 48.60
CA ARG A 995 11.55 -34.05 47.92
C ARG A 995 11.08 -32.97 46.97
N LEU A 996 11.92 -31.95 46.77
CA LEU A 996 11.70 -30.91 45.79
C LEU A 996 12.39 -31.29 44.47
N TRP A 997 11.67 -31.17 43.37
CA TRP A 997 12.15 -31.42 42.02
C TRP A 997 11.99 -30.16 41.19
N LEU A 998 12.93 -29.84 40.30
CA LEU A 998 12.79 -28.70 39.39
C LEU A 998 13.54 -28.94 38.09
N LEU A 999 13.18 -28.18 37.05
CA LEU A 999 13.92 -28.16 35.79
C LEU A 999 14.93 -27.02 35.83
N ASN A 1000 16.21 -27.35 35.65
CA ASN A 1000 17.27 -26.38 35.40
C ASN A 1000 17.38 -26.18 33.88
N SER A 1001 16.35 -25.56 33.30
CA SER A 1001 16.00 -25.69 31.88
C SER A 1001 17.09 -25.23 30.91
N GLY A 1002 17.87 -24.21 31.26
CA GLY A 1002 19.00 -23.72 30.46
C GLY A 1002 20.18 -24.69 30.35
N THR A 1003 20.17 -25.79 31.13
CA THR A 1003 21.14 -26.90 31.03
C THR A 1003 20.51 -28.21 30.51
N GLY A 1004 19.18 -28.24 30.37
CA GLY A 1004 18.41 -29.46 30.07
C GLY A 1004 18.29 -30.44 31.24
N ALA A 1005 18.68 -30.05 32.46
CA ALA A 1005 18.78 -30.96 33.59
C ALA A 1005 17.48 -31.02 34.43
N LEU A 1006 17.12 -32.24 34.85
CA LEU A 1006 16.14 -32.48 35.90
C LEU A 1006 16.89 -32.59 37.23
N TRP A 1007 16.57 -31.73 38.18
CA TRP A 1007 17.23 -31.66 39.47
C TRP A 1007 16.30 -32.11 40.60
N GLN A 1008 16.90 -32.75 41.58
CA GLN A 1008 16.31 -32.97 42.89
C GLN A 1008 17.05 -32.10 43.90
N VAL A 1009 16.30 -31.46 44.78
CA VAL A 1009 16.81 -30.51 45.78
C VAL A 1009 16.33 -30.94 47.15
N ASN A 1010 17.25 -30.98 48.12
CA ASN A 1010 16.92 -31.05 49.52
C ASN A 1010 16.79 -29.63 50.08
N PRO A 1011 15.57 -29.11 50.30
CA PRO A 1011 15.39 -27.71 50.71
C PRO A 1011 15.93 -27.42 52.12
N ALA A 1012 16.11 -28.43 52.97
CA ALA A 1012 16.63 -28.25 54.33
C ALA A 1012 18.15 -28.04 54.36
N THR A 1013 18.88 -28.57 53.37
CA THR A 1013 20.35 -28.52 53.31
C THR A 1013 20.88 -27.72 52.13
N GLY A 1014 20.05 -27.42 51.14
CA GLY A 1014 20.47 -26.83 49.86
C GLY A 1014 21.23 -27.80 48.96
N GLU A 1015 21.35 -29.07 49.34
CA GLU A 1015 22.03 -30.09 48.53
C GLU A 1015 21.23 -30.37 47.25
N THR A 1016 21.92 -30.32 46.10
CA THR A 1016 21.34 -30.55 44.79
C THR A 1016 21.93 -31.78 44.12
N GLN A 1017 21.06 -32.56 43.47
CA GLN A 1017 21.44 -33.71 42.67
C GLN A 1017 20.85 -33.55 41.27
N GLU A 1018 21.72 -33.53 40.25
CA GLU A 1018 21.28 -33.71 38.87
C GLU A 1018 20.90 -35.18 38.65
N VAL A 1019 19.63 -35.41 38.32
CA VAL A 1019 19.07 -36.77 38.14
C VAL A 1019 19.32 -37.26 36.73
N CYS A 1020 19.12 -36.39 35.74
CA CYS A 1020 19.44 -36.64 34.34
C CYS A 1020 19.53 -35.33 33.57
N ALA A 1021 20.04 -35.42 32.34
CA ALA A 1021 19.99 -34.32 31.38
C ALA A 1021 19.37 -34.75 30.07
N LEU A 1022 18.56 -33.86 29.50
CA LEU A 1022 17.69 -34.13 28.37
C LEU A 1022 18.00 -33.16 27.22
N PRO A 1023 17.90 -33.62 25.96
CA PRO A 1023 18.28 -32.84 24.78
C PRO A 1023 17.22 -31.80 24.40
N GLY A 1024 16.86 -30.90 25.30
CA GLY A 1024 15.86 -29.85 25.05
C GLY A 1024 15.72 -28.90 26.23
N PHE A 1025 15.15 -27.72 25.96
CA PHE A 1025 14.89 -26.73 26.99
C PHE A 1025 13.67 -27.18 27.81
N GLY A 1026 13.87 -27.43 29.10
CA GLY A 1026 12.83 -27.98 29.98
C GLY A 1026 11.66 -27.02 30.19
N ARG A 1027 10.43 -27.43 29.84
CA ARG A 1027 9.20 -26.66 30.07
C ARG A 1027 8.07 -27.61 30.48
N GLY A 1028 7.64 -27.49 31.73
CA GLY A 1028 6.63 -28.37 32.32
C GLY A 1028 7.23 -29.63 32.95
N LEU A 1029 6.78 -29.92 34.18
CA LEU A 1029 7.14 -31.12 34.94
C LEU A 1029 5.90 -31.71 35.60
N SER A 1030 5.68 -33.01 35.39
CA SER A 1030 4.66 -33.80 36.08
C SER A 1030 5.27 -35.10 36.64
N LEU A 1031 4.97 -35.43 37.90
CA LEU A 1031 5.54 -36.59 38.60
C LEU A 1031 4.43 -37.61 38.85
N VAL A 1032 4.62 -38.83 38.33
CA VAL A 1032 3.59 -39.88 38.28
C VAL A 1032 4.21 -41.23 38.65
N GLY A 1033 3.79 -41.80 39.78
CA GLY A 1033 4.36 -43.05 40.27
C GLY A 1033 5.87 -42.95 40.48
N ASN A 1034 6.65 -43.78 39.77
CA ASN A 1034 8.10 -43.71 39.79
C ASN A 1034 8.71 -42.92 38.63
N HIS A 1035 7.92 -42.13 37.89
CA HIS A 1035 8.38 -41.46 36.67
C HIS A 1035 8.20 -39.93 36.73
N ALA A 1036 9.13 -39.20 36.10
CA ALA A 1036 8.98 -37.81 35.72
C ALA A 1036 8.62 -37.69 34.23
N LEU A 1037 7.64 -36.84 33.94
CA LEU A 1037 7.29 -36.39 32.61
C LEU A 1037 7.85 -35.00 32.42
N VAL A 1038 8.85 -34.87 31.56
CA VAL A 1038 9.54 -33.62 31.30
C VAL A 1038 9.22 -33.15 29.89
N GLY A 1039 8.58 -31.98 29.78
CA GLY A 1039 8.39 -31.33 28.50
C GLY A 1039 9.70 -30.67 28.02
N LEU A 1040 10.00 -30.84 26.74
CA LEU A 1040 11.22 -30.39 26.08
C LEU A 1040 10.86 -29.51 24.88
N SER A 1041 11.55 -28.39 24.75
CA SER A 1041 11.39 -27.44 23.65
C SER A 1041 12.69 -27.24 22.87
N GLN A 1042 12.58 -26.98 21.57
CA GLN A 1042 13.69 -26.49 20.76
C GLN A 1042 13.92 -24.99 21.04
N MET A 1043 15.17 -24.53 20.96
CA MET A 1043 15.51 -23.12 21.15
C MET A 1043 15.67 -22.41 19.80
N ARG A 1044 14.77 -21.48 19.45
CA ARG A 1044 14.83 -20.68 18.20
C ARG A 1044 15.19 -19.20 18.40
N GLU A 1045 15.07 -18.65 19.62
CA GLU A 1045 15.30 -17.22 19.89
C GLU A 1045 16.78 -16.91 20.18
N ARG A 1046 17.64 -16.90 19.16
CA ARG A 1046 19.07 -16.50 19.31
C ARG A 1046 19.27 -15.03 19.71
N GLN A 1047 18.26 -14.17 19.61
CA GLN A 1047 18.35 -12.76 19.96
C GLN A 1047 17.94 -12.42 21.41
N ILE A 1048 17.17 -13.28 22.09
CA ILE A 1048 16.64 -13.00 23.44
C ILE A 1048 17.39 -13.81 24.50
N PHE A 1049 17.75 -15.06 24.19
CA PHE A 1049 18.57 -15.89 25.05
C PHE A 1049 19.99 -16.00 24.46
N GLY A 1050 20.95 -15.24 25.00
CA GLY A 1050 22.38 -15.51 24.81
C GLY A 1050 22.78 -16.98 25.09
N ALA A 1051 24.00 -17.37 24.76
CA ALA A 1051 24.47 -18.78 24.81
C ALA A 1051 24.13 -19.47 26.14
N LEU A 1052 23.14 -20.37 26.13
CA LEU A 1052 22.78 -21.21 27.27
C LEU A 1052 23.60 -22.51 27.24
N PRO A 1053 24.01 -23.06 28.41
CA PRO A 1053 24.81 -24.29 28.50
C PRO A 1053 24.23 -25.48 27.73
N LEU A 1054 22.90 -25.55 27.57
CA LEU A 1054 22.20 -26.57 26.82
C LEU A 1054 22.70 -26.73 25.37
N GLN A 1055 23.08 -25.65 24.69
CA GLN A 1055 23.54 -25.68 23.28
C GLN A 1055 24.91 -26.35 23.12
N GLU A 1056 25.77 -26.22 24.14
CA GLU A 1056 27.07 -26.89 24.18
C GLU A 1056 26.92 -28.36 24.58
N ARG A 1057 25.94 -28.66 25.44
CA ARG A 1057 25.72 -29.98 26.00
C ARG A 1057 25.10 -30.97 25.01
N PHE A 1058 24.24 -30.50 24.10
CA PHE A 1058 23.55 -31.36 23.13
C PHE A 1058 23.62 -30.81 21.71
N PRO A 1059 24.09 -31.59 20.73
CA PRO A 1059 24.23 -31.15 19.33
C PRO A 1059 22.88 -31.02 18.60
N ARG A 1060 21.85 -31.72 19.06
CA ARG A 1060 20.47 -31.65 18.54
C ARG A 1060 19.51 -31.50 19.70
N LEU A 1061 18.62 -30.51 19.60
CA LEU A 1061 17.52 -30.31 20.54
C LEU A 1061 16.22 -30.88 19.97
N ILE A 1062 15.41 -31.48 20.83
CA ILE A 1062 14.11 -32.07 20.49
C ILE A 1062 12.96 -31.27 21.11
N CYS A 1063 11.80 -31.31 20.46
CA CYS A 1063 10.54 -30.84 21.03
C CYS A 1063 9.68 -32.06 21.33
N GLY A 1064 9.22 -32.23 22.56
CA GLY A 1064 8.60 -33.49 22.97
C GLY A 1064 8.45 -33.68 24.48
N VAL A 1065 8.05 -34.87 24.90
CA VAL A 1065 7.97 -35.28 26.31
C VAL A 1065 8.89 -36.47 26.53
N ALA A 1066 9.78 -36.36 27.52
CA ALA A 1066 10.60 -37.48 27.99
C ALA A 1066 10.02 -38.07 29.28
N VAL A 1067 10.00 -39.40 29.36
CA VAL A 1067 9.63 -40.18 30.55
C VAL A 1067 10.93 -40.64 31.22
N VAL A 1068 11.17 -40.19 32.45
CA VAL A 1068 12.39 -40.47 33.21
C VAL A 1068 12.04 -41.31 34.43
N ASP A 1069 12.72 -42.43 34.67
CA ASP A 1069 12.60 -43.18 35.91
C ASP A 1069 13.31 -42.44 37.05
N LEU A 1070 12.58 -42.14 38.13
CA LEU A 1070 13.06 -41.32 39.24
C LEU A 1070 14.11 -42.01 40.11
N SER A 1071 14.20 -43.34 40.05
CA SER A 1071 15.15 -44.10 40.88
C SER A 1071 16.51 -44.27 40.21
N THR A 1072 16.54 -44.32 38.87
CA THR A 1072 17.74 -44.57 38.08
C THR A 1072 18.21 -43.35 37.30
N GLY A 1073 17.32 -42.37 37.06
CA GLY A 1073 17.58 -41.23 36.16
C GLY A 1073 17.55 -41.60 34.68
N ALA A 1074 17.21 -42.85 34.33
CA ALA A 1074 17.18 -43.30 32.95
C ALA A 1074 15.94 -42.77 32.21
N VAL A 1075 16.12 -42.36 30.95
CA VAL A 1075 15.00 -42.07 30.04
C VAL A 1075 14.42 -43.40 29.57
N VAL A 1076 13.17 -43.68 29.94
CA VAL A 1076 12.48 -44.95 29.65
C VAL A 1076 11.50 -44.84 28.47
N GLY A 1077 11.30 -43.64 27.93
CA GLY A 1077 10.52 -43.41 26.72
C GLY A 1077 10.46 -41.94 26.32
N GLN A 1078 10.24 -41.67 25.03
CA GLN A 1078 10.11 -40.33 24.47
C GLN A 1078 8.96 -40.21 23.45
N LEU A 1079 8.28 -39.07 23.52
CA LEU A 1079 7.34 -38.59 22.51
C LEU A 1079 7.92 -37.33 21.88
N GLU A 1080 8.23 -37.36 20.59
CA GLU A 1080 8.72 -36.20 19.85
C GLU A 1080 7.62 -35.60 18.96
N PHE A 1081 7.72 -34.29 18.70
CA PHE A 1081 6.95 -33.55 17.71
C PHE A 1081 7.88 -33.10 16.58
N PRO A 1082 8.04 -33.90 15.50
CA PRO A 1082 8.95 -33.57 14.41
C PRO A 1082 8.51 -32.34 13.59
N SER A 1083 7.19 -32.12 13.47
CA SER A 1083 6.61 -31.01 12.70
C SER A 1083 5.40 -30.41 13.43
N GLY A 1084 5.11 -29.13 13.18
CA GLY A 1084 3.92 -28.43 13.69
C GLY A 1084 3.92 -28.03 15.18
N CYS A 1085 4.95 -28.39 15.96
CA CYS A 1085 5.20 -27.86 17.31
C CYS A 1085 6.68 -27.94 17.69
N GLN A 1086 7.27 -26.81 18.10
CA GLN A 1086 8.69 -26.73 18.50
C GLN A 1086 8.90 -26.19 19.91
N GLU A 1087 7.84 -25.71 20.54
CA GLU A 1087 7.87 -25.17 21.89
C GLU A 1087 6.63 -25.62 22.69
N LEU A 1088 6.89 -26.50 23.66
CA LEU A 1088 5.97 -26.84 24.74
C LEU A 1088 6.05 -25.79 25.84
N TYR A 1089 5.07 -25.75 26.74
CA TYR A 1089 5.06 -24.79 27.84
C TYR A 1089 4.83 -25.47 29.20
N ASP A 1090 3.81 -26.33 29.31
CA ASP A 1090 3.58 -27.16 30.49
C ASP A 1090 3.08 -28.57 30.07
N VAL A 1091 3.29 -29.55 30.94
CA VAL A 1091 2.83 -30.94 30.77
C VAL A 1091 2.19 -31.43 32.07
N LYS A 1092 1.01 -32.05 31.94
CA LYS A 1092 0.27 -32.67 33.05
C LYS A 1092 -0.22 -34.06 32.69
N PHE A 1093 -0.20 -34.94 33.68
CA PHE A 1093 -0.80 -36.26 33.60
C PHE A 1093 -2.27 -36.24 34.07
N LEU A 1094 -3.14 -36.91 33.32
CA LEU A 1094 -4.56 -37.07 33.60
C LEU A 1094 -4.82 -38.51 34.09
N PRO A 1095 -4.86 -38.77 35.41
CA PRO A 1095 -5.01 -40.12 35.95
C PRO A 1095 -6.41 -40.69 35.69
N GLY A 1096 -6.48 -41.95 35.27
CA GLY A 1096 -7.73 -42.68 35.02
C GLY A 1096 -8.51 -42.23 33.79
N ILE A 1097 -7.94 -41.36 32.96
CA ILE A 1097 -8.54 -40.84 31.71
C ILE A 1097 -7.63 -41.24 30.56
N TYR A 1098 -8.11 -42.04 29.61
CA TYR A 1098 -7.29 -42.58 28.52
C TYR A 1098 -7.44 -41.79 27.22
N ARG A 1099 -8.64 -41.25 26.96
CA ARG A 1099 -8.97 -40.54 25.72
C ARG A 1099 -9.73 -39.24 26.06
N PRO A 1100 -9.03 -38.23 26.58
CA PRO A 1100 -9.64 -36.96 26.92
C PRO A 1100 -10.01 -36.15 25.67
N SER A 1101 -11.06 -35.36 25.79
CA SER A 1101 -11.35 -34.22 24.92
C SER A 1101 -11.59 -32.96 25.77
N LEU A 1102 -11.29 -31.81 25.20
CA LEU A 1102 -11.48 -30.50 25.83
C LEU A 1102 -12.17 -29.59 24.83
N LEU A 1103 -13.24 -28.92 25.25
CA LEU A 1103 -13.99 -27.99 24.39
C LEU A 1103 -13.52 -26.56 24.61
N SER A 1104 -13.09 -25.89 23.54
CA SER A 1104 -12.87 -24.43 23.60
C SER A 1104 -14.22 -23.70 23.74
N PRO A 1105 -14.30 -22.55 24.43
CA PRO A 1105 -15.51 -21.71 24.46
C PRO A 1105 -16.03 -21.30 23.08
N SER A 1106 -15.18 -21.32 22.06
CA SER A 1106 -15.55 -21.03 20.67
C SER A 1106 -16.25 -22.18 19.95
N GLN A 1107 -16.23 -23.41 20.49
CA GLN A 1107 -16.87 -24.56 19.85
C GLN A 1107 -18.37 -24.58 20.17
N PRO A 1108 -19.28 -24.73 19.18
CA PRO A 1108 -20.72 -24.76 19.42
C PRO A 1108 -21.16 -25.76 20.50
N ALA A 1109 -20.53 -26.94 20.50
CA ALA A 1109 -20.76 -27.99 21.49
C ALA A 1109 -20.57 -27.52 22.95
N SER A 1110 -19.74 -26.50 23.22
CA SER A 1110 -19.59 -25.98 24.59
C SER A 1110 -20.84 -25.26 25.09
N ARG A 1111 -21.72 -24.80 24.18
CA ARG A 1111 -23.00 -24.14 24.48
C ARG A 1111 -24.18 -25.12 24.47
N GLU A 1112 -24.00 -26.29 23.89
CA GLU A 1112 -25.01 -27.35 23.81
C GLU A 1112 -24.93 -28.33 24.98
N ALA A 1113 -23.79 -28.42 25.66
CA ALA A 1113 -23.55 -29.36 26.75
C ALA A 1113 -24.01 -28.80 28.10
N PHE A 1114 -25.02 -29.43 28.70
CA PHE A 1114 -25.54 -29.05 30.02
C PHE A 1114 -25.27 -30.15 31.04
N THR A 1115 -24.85 -29.75 32.23
CA THR A 1115 -24.62 -30.65 33.36
C THR A 1115 -25.17 -30.01 34.63
N ALA A 1116 -25.90 -30.79 35.40
CA ALA A 1116 -26.35 -30.51 36.75
C ALA A 1116 -25.89 -31.67 37.67
N PRO A 1117 -25.99 -31.55 38.99
CA PRO A 1117 -25.61 -32.62 39.91
C PRO A 1117 -26.28 -33.97 39.61
N GLU A 1118 -27.51 -33.95 39.08
CA GLU A 1118 -28.32 -35.17 38.86
C GLU A 1118 -28.39 -35.61 37.39
N PHE A 1119 -28.00 -34.77 36.43
CA PHE A 1119 -28.11 -35.11 35.01
C PHE A 1119 -27.10 -34.38 34.14
N ALA A 1120 -26.86 -34.92 32.95
CA ALA A 1120 -26.18 -34.22 31.88
C ALA A 1120 -26.85 -34.51 30.54
N TYR A 1121 -27.00 -33.49 29.70
CA TYR A 1121 -27.69 -33.62 28.41
C TYR A 1121 -27.10 -32.68 27.35
N TRP A 1122 -27.19 -33.09 26.08
CA TRP A 1122 -26.85 -32.27 24.91
C TRP A 1122 -28.12 -31.59 24.38
N LEU A 1123 -28.21 -30.26 24.37
CA LEU A 1123 -29.27 -29.50 23.69
C LEU A 1123 -29.11 -29.50 22.16
N ARG A 1124 -28.88 -30.69 21.58
CA ARG A 1124 -28.92 -30.87 20.14
C ARG A 1124 -30.38 -31.05 19.70
N PRO A 1125 -30.82 -30.45 18.58
CA PRO A 1125 -32.09 -30.81 17.99
C PRO A 1125 -32.07 -32.32 17.78
N SER A 1126 -33.04 -33.02 18.36
CA SER A 1126 -33.10 -34.46 18.16
C SER A 1126 -33.19 -34.74 16.65
N SER A 1127 -32.18 -35.39 16.08
CA SER A 1127 -32.21 -35.97 14.74
C SER A 1127 -33.17 -37.19 14.64
N ARG A 1128 -34.15 -37.27 15.55
CA ARG A 1128 -35.23 -38.26 15.61
C ARG A 1128 -36.62 -37.62 15.55
N LEU A 1129 -36.74 -36.52 14.82
CA LEU A 1129 -37.96 -36.10 14.15
C LEU A 1129 -37.64 -35.88 12.66
N ALA A 1130 -37.20 -36.96 12.02
CA ALA A 1130 -37.25 -37.17 10.58
C ALA A 1130 -37.83 -38.57 10.35
#